data_AF-A0A6A6QAX1-F1
#
_entry.id   AF-A0A6A6QAX1-F1
#
_cell.length_a   1.000
_cell.length_b   1.000
_cell.length_c   1.000
_cell.angle_alpha   90.00
_cell.angle_beta   90.00
_cell.angle_gamma   90.00
#
_symmetry.space_group_name_H-M   'P 1'
#
loop_
_entity.id
_entity.type
_entity.pdbx_description
1 polymer ?
#
loop_
_entity_poly.entity_id
_entity_poly.type
_entity_poly.pdbx_seq_one_letter_code
_entity_poly.pdbx_strand_id
1 'polypeptide(L)'
;MGDGAKRETCHHLEFGQEYSNTALSRTIKLASLKQTASQGCTACAAIQGALDTYPEPIGMREIRSLRSSSKTVGGPLILEPTGYTSPGEDPLYVKNLELFIRPGDQLVWPAIGYERDVSEDSSSPEALALAQGWLKDCLSGHPACPAYVESSLPTRVLQVGSDTMNPRLHVTNGALGKYAALSYCWGPPPHHWKTTPSTLEDRTTSISLTELPKTLRDAVIITRELGIPYLWIDALCIIQDSEDWASEAGKMGEYYSNDVVTISADGSTDSHTGCFVRGNRRFSSAVPVVFEGKDSAIRVRTCSAWPLDGAHPPMAKRDGGKITLNTRGWTLQEQILSPRILHFSAYEAVWECASAMPCECKLVPDKPLPMRLKNRLIIENTIPRSAIKDNTPNERKGLILRWNQVIYDYTQRDLTHATDRLPAVSGLAAVMQTRSTGDEYVVGLWKEGLAMWLCWQALTPPGTGLTARAKPPSKRLEKYCAPSWSWASVSSVVEMSLQDREILYEGAKDSPIEIKLNVLSISCTLAGLNPFGNVSAAELHCKGTVVPVVLQQTNATRQLYVVSERAAESRKPTALVYRDTYEENGEIEIGKRYFLLVVISHRPARNDPQYRSLVYGLLLRKQSLEKYYRVALVVGYPNDAIGRYFTEDWEAVGEMMELILV
;
A
#
# COMPACT_ATOMS: atom_id res chain seq x y z
N MET A 1 -34.30 -58.70 15.20
CA MET A 1 -34.23 -58.25 13.79
C MET A 1 -34.32 -56.74 13.79
N GLY A 2 -33.28 -56.09 13.27
CA GLY A 2 -33.15 -54.63 13.22
C GLY A 2 -31.73 -54.25 12.87
N ASP A 3 -31.21 -54.93 11.85
CA ASP A 3 -29.85 -54.86 11.35
C ASP A 3 -29.66 -53.61 10.48
N GLY A 4 -28.44 -53.09 10.49
CA GLY A 4 -27.82 -52.25 9.46
C GLY A 4 -28.69 -51.26 8.66
N ALA A 5 -28.89 -50.06 9.20
CA ALA A 5 -28.93 -48.85 8.38
C ALA A 5 -27.85 -47.89 8.90
N LYS A 6 -26.61 -48.09 8.44
CA LYS A 6 -25.49 -47.16 8.66
C LYS A 6 -25.88 -45.79 8.08
N ARG A 7 -26.23 -44.84 8.96
CA ARG A 7 -26.68 -43.48 8.57
C ARG A 7 -25.45 -42.62 8.22
N GLU A 8 -25.34 -42.24 6.95
CA GLU A 8 -24.15 -41.66 6.29
C GLU A 8 -23.61 -40.31 6.85
N THR A 9 -24.13 -39.72 7.94
CA THR A 9 -23.76 -38.33 8.31
C THR A 9 -23.27 -38.06 9.73
N CYS A 10 -23.10 -39.08 10.58
CA CYS A 10 -22.59 -38.88 11.95
C CYS A 10 -21.43 -39.83 12.33
N HIS A 11 -21.50 -41.12 11.98
CA HIS A 11 -20.52 -42.11 12.47
C HIS A 11 -19.15 -42.10 11.76
N HIS A 12 -18.90 -41.14 10.87
CA HIS A 12 -17.59 -40.98 10.24
C HIS A 12 -16.88 -39.68 10.62
N LEU A 13 -17.46 -38.90 11.52
CA LEU A 13 -16.78 -37.81 12.21
C LEU A 13 -16.01 -38.37 13.44
N GLU A 14 -15.35 -39.53 13.30
CA GLU A 14 -14.31 -39.98 14.23
C GLU A 14 -13.07 -39.13 13.95
N PHE A 15 -12.93 -38.01 14.66
CA PHE A 15 -11.81 -37.08 14.51
C PHE A 15 -10.80 -37.27 15.64
N GLY A 16 -9.89 -38.24 15.48
CA GLY A 16 -8.98 -38.66 16.53
C GLY A 16 -7.59 -39.10 16.06
N GLN A 17 -7.17 -38.79 14.83
CA GLN A 17 -5.79 -39.02 14.40
C GLN A 17 -5.20 -37.83 13.63
N GLU A 18 -3.90 -37.64 13.81
CA GLU A 18 -3.07 -36.52 13.35
C GLU A 18 -3.44 -36.02 11.95
N TYR A 19 -4.00 -34.80 11.89
CA TYR A 19 -4.35 -34.12 10.65
C TYR A 19 -3.14 -33.35 10.11
N SER A 20 -2.21 -34.07 9.48
CA SER A 20 -1.20 -33.45 8.62
C SER A 20 -1.49 -33.78 7.15
N ASN A 21 -1.67 -32.73 6.34
CA ASN A 21 -1.91 -32.71 4.91
C ASN A 21 -3.34 -33.04 4.39
N THR A 22 -3.64 -32.40 3.26
CA THR A 22 -4.88 -32.20 2.49
C THR A 22 -5.71 -33.45 2.12
N ALA A 23 -5.53 -34.60 2.77
CA ALA A 23 -6.08 -35.88 2.34
C ALA A 23 -7.46 -36.26 2.91
N LEU A 24 -8.11 -35.46 3.78
CA LEU A 24 -9.34 -35.88 4.48
C LEU A 24 -10.43 -34.79 4.60
N SER A 25 -10.63 -33.97 3.56
CA SER A 25 -11.83 -33.13 3.50
C SER A 25 -13.08 -34.00 3.33
N ARG A 26 -14.06 -33.90 4.22
CA ARG A 26 -15.31 -34.69 4.12
C ARG A 26 -16.46 -33.83 3.61
N THR A 27 -17.18 -34.35 2.63
CA THR A 27 -18.37 -33.73 2.06
C THR A 27 -19.61 -34.13 2.87
N ILE A 28 -20.33 -33.14 3.40
CA ILE A 28 -21.56 -33.28 4.17
C ILE A 28 -22.73 -32.84 3.28
N LYS A 29 -23.69 -33.73 2.99
CA LYS A 29 -24.91 -33.36 2.26
C LYS A 29 -25.88 -32.65 3.20
N LEU A 30 -26.37 -31.46 2.82
CA LEU A 30 -27.26 -30.66 3.68
C LEU A 30 -28.59 -31.37 4.00
N ALA A 31 -29.15 -32.12 3.06
CA ALA A 31 -30.38 -32.89 3.29
C ALA A 31 -30.18 -33.95 4.39
N SER A 32 -29.05 -34.65 4.35
CA SER A 32 -28.69 -35.68 5.34
C SER A 32 -28.33 -35.06 6.70
N LEU A 33 -27.68 -33.90 6.72
CA LEU A 33 -27.41 -33.12 7.94
C LEU A 33 -28.71 -32.76 8.66
N LYS A 34 -29.67 -32.17 7.94
CA LYS A 34 -30.99 -31.79 8.49
C LYS A 34 -31.76 -32.99 9.03
N GLN A 35 -31.76 -34.09 8.27
CA GLN A 35 -32.43 -35.33 8.67
C GLN A 35 -31.83 -35.95 9.94
N THR A 36 -30.50 -35.95 10.06
CA THR A 36 -29.84 -36.55 11.24
C THR A 36 -29.90 -35.64 12.47
N ALA A 37 -29.88 -34.31 12.28
CA ALA A 37 -30.15 -33.35 13.34
C ALA A 37 -31.55 -33.57 13.94
N SER A 38 -32.59 -33.72 13.11
CA SER A 38 -33.96 -33.98 13.59
C SER A 38 -34.15 -35.35 14.24
N GLN A 39 -33.22 -36.29 13.98
CA GLN A 39 -33.17 -37.60 14.63
C GLN A 39 -32.39 -37.60 15.95
N GLY A 40 -31.94 -36.43 16.44
CA GLY A 40 -31.29 -36.29 17.76
C GLY A 40 -29.76 -36.33 17.74
N CYS A 41 -29.12 -36.26 16.56
CA CYS A 41 -27.67 -36.11 16.51
C CYS A 41 -27.25 -34.71 16.96
N THR A 42 -26.60 -34.61 18.12
CA THR A 42 -26.09 -33.34 18.67
C THR A 42 -25.06 -32.70 17.74
N ALA A 43 -24.28 -33.52 17.03
CA ALA A 43 -23.30 -33.07 16.05
C ALA A 43 -23.89 -32.32 14.87
N CYS A 44 -24.88 -32.95 14.25
CA CYS A 44 -25.58 -32.37 13.12
C CYS A 44 -26.44 -31.17 13.55
N ALA A 45 -27.00 -31.20 14.77
CA ALA A 45 -27.76 -30.09 15.32
C ALA A 45 -26.89 -28.83 15.56
N ALA A 46 -25.66 -28.98 16.06
CA ALA A 46 -24.75 -27.86 16.23
C ALA A 46 -24.33 -27.22 14.90
N ILE A 47 -23.99 -28.05 13.90
CA ILE A 47 -23.68 -27.56 12.55
C ILE A 47 -24.91 -26.89 11.94
N GLN A 48 -26.10 -27.48 12.09
CA GLN A 48 -27.34 -26.88 11.61
C GLN A 48 -27.62 -25.52 12.28
N GLY A 49 -27.45 -25.42 13.60
CA GLY A 49 -27.60 -24.15 14.34
C GLY A 49 -26.58 -23.09 13.91
N ALA A 50 -25.35 -23.50 13.58
CA ALA A 50 -24.33 -22.61 13.01
C ALA A 50 -24.76 -22.05 11.64
N LEU A 51 -25.35 -22.90 10.78
CA LEU A 51 -25.91 -22.48 9.48
C LEU A 51 -27.11 -21.54 9.65
N ASP A 52 -27.98 -21.83 10.61
CA ASP A 52 -29.18 -21.02 10.88
C ASP A 52 -28.83 -19.65 11.47
N THR A 53 -27.72 -19.55 12.22
CA THR A 53 -27.21 -18.30 12.80
C THR A 53 -26.66 -17.34 11.75
N TYR A 54 -26.11 -17.87 10.65
CA TYR A 54 -25.55 -17.08 9.55
C TYR A 54 -26.12 -17.52 8.20
N PRO A 55 -27.37 -17.12 7.88
CA PRO A 55 -28.02 -17.51 6.62
C PRO A 55 -27.42 -16.81 5.40
N GLU A 56 -26.90 -15.59 5.55
CA GLU A 56 -26.36 -14.70 4.50
C GLU A 56 -25.02 -15.13 3.85
N PRO A 57 -23.96 -15.56 4.58
CA PRO A 57 -22.73 -16.09 3.94
C PRO A 57 -22.97 -17.35 3.08
N ILE A 58 -24.14 -17.96 3.25
CA ILE A 58 -24.65 -19.20 2.62
C ILE A 58 -25.94 -18.86 1.82
N GLY A 59 -26.22 -17.57 1.59
CA GLY A 59 -27.48 -17.02 1.07
C GLY A 59 -27.90 -17.49 -0.33
N MET A 60 -27.13 -18.37 -0.96
CA MET A 60 -27.60 -19.12 -2.11
C MET A 60 -28.53 -20.24 -1.65
N ARG A 61 -29.82 -20.14 -1.99
CA ARG A 61 -30.84 -21.20 -1.88
C ARG A 61 -30.47 -22.52 -2.61
N GLU A 62 -29.24 -22.65 -3.09
CA GLU A 62 -28.74 -23.63 -4.04
C GLU A 62 -27.58 -24.50 -3.50
N ILE A 63 -27.09 -24.28 -2.28
CA ILE A 63 -25.99 -25.09 -1.73
C ILE A 63 -26.51 -26.51 -1.40
N ARG A 64 -25.85 -27.53 -1.94
CA ARG A 64 -26.24 -28.96 -1.74
C ARG A 64 -25.36 -29.69 -0.73
N SER A 65 -24.14 -29.20 -0.52
CA SER A 65 -23.16 -29.85 0.35
C SER A 65 -22.21 -28.84 1.02
N LEU A 66 -21.55 -29.29 2.09
CA LEU A 66 -20.46 -28.58 2.76
C LEU A 66 -19.22 -29.45 2.73
N ARG A 67 -18.04 -28.86 2.59
CA ARG A 67 -16.76 -29.50 2.84
C ARG A 67 -16.27 -29.08 4.22
N SER A 68 -15.93 -30.06 5.05
CA SER A 68 -15.32 -29.82 6.38
C SER A 68 -13.80 -29.95 6.32
N SER A 69 -13.09 -29.06 7.01
CA SER A 69 -11.63 -29.07 7.15
C SER A 69 -11.19 -28.42 8.46
N SER A 70 -9.93 -28.58 8.85
CA SER A 70 -9.31 -27.82 9.93
C SER A 70 -7.90 -27.36 9.52
N LYS A 71 -7.47 -26.21 10.04
CA LYS A 71 -6.16 -25.62 9.73
C LYS A 71 -5.02 -26.28 10.52
N THR A 72 -5.32 -26.76 11.73
CA THR A 72 -4.34 -27.31 12.67
C THR A 72 -4.97 -28.46 13.47
N VAL A 73 -4.16 -29.38 13.96
CA VAL A 73 -4.64 -30.44 14.85
C VAL A 73 -5.18 -29.79 16.14
N GLY A 74 -6.43 -30.07 16.48
CA GLY A 74 -7.10 -29.45 17.64
C GLY A 74 -7.45 -27.97 17.44
N GLY A 75 -7.43 -27.47 16.20
CA GLY A 75 -7.85 -26.13 15.82
C GLY A 75 -9.34 -26.05 15.41
N PRO A 76 -9.80 -24.87 14.98
CA PRO A 76 -11.20 -24.65 14.65
C PRO A 76 -11.65 -25.51 13.45
N LEU A 77 -12.94 -25.83 13.40
CA LEU A 77 -13.59 -26.53 12.29
C LEU A 77 -14.05 -25.51 11.24
N ILE A 78 -13.59 -25.67 10.00
CA ILE A 78 -13.96 -24.84 8.85
C ILE A 78 -14.98 -25.59 7.99
N LEU A 79 -16.10 -24.93 7.71
CA LEU A 79 -17.15 -25.40 6.80
C LEU A 79 -17.14 -24.53 5.55
N GLU A 80 -16.75 -25.12 4.43
CA GLU A 80 -16.73 -24.51 3.10
C GLU A 80 -17.97 -24.96 2.31
N PRO A 81 -18.81 -24.05 1.79
CA PRO A 81 -19.94 -24.46 0.98
C PRO A 81 -19.54 -25.02 -0.39
N THR A 82 -20.18 -26.11 -0.85
CA THR A 82 -19.87 -26.80 -2.12
C THR A 82 -21.11 -27.24 -2.89
N GLY A 83 -20.99 -27.36 -4.22
CA GLY A 83 -22.03 -27.93 -5.09
C GLY A 83 -23.14 -26.97 -5.50
N TYR A 84 -22.76 -25.79 -6.00
CA TYR A 84 -23.65 -24.75 -6.57
C TYR A 84 -24.28 -25.20 -7.89
N THR A 85 -25.48 -24.71 -8.22
CA THR A 85 -26.23 -25.11 -9.44
C THR A 85 -26.14 -24.18 -10.64
N SER A 86 -25.45 -23.03 -10.57
CA SER A 86 -25.40 -22.07 -11.69
C SER A 86 -23.95 -21.67 -12.08
N PRO A 87 -23.56 -21.72 -13.37
CA PRO A 87 -22.24 -21.29 -13.86
C PRO A 87 -22.01 -19.76 -13.91
N GLY A 88 -22.83 -18.94 -13.25
CA GLY A 88 -22.94 -17.50 -13.52
C GLY A 88 -22.59 -16.55 -12.38
N GLU A 89 -22.42 -17.04 -11.14
CA GLU A 89 -22.06 -16.19 -10.01
C GLU A 89 -20.59 -16.41 -9.63
N ASP A 90 -19.88 -15.31 -9.43
CA ASP A 90 -18.44 -15.28 -9.14
C ASP A 90 -18.15 -16.01 -7.82
N PRO A 91 -17.32 -17.08 -7.80
CA PRO A 91 -16.94 -17.84 -6.59
C PRO A 91 -16.36 -16.98 -5.46
N LEU A 92 -16.00 -15.73 -5.74
CA LEU A 92 -15.41 -14.76 -4.82
C LEU A 92 -16.33 -14.29 -3.67
N TYR A 93 -17.63 -14.60 -3.68
CA TYR A 93 -18.58 -14.10 -2.67
C TYR A 93 -19.03 -15.11 -1.61
N VAL A 94 -18.65 -16.39 -1.74
CA VAL A 94 -19.06 -17.40 -0.76
C VAL A 94 -18.13 -17.37 0.45
N LYS A 95 -18.71 -17.20 1.65
CA LYS A 95 -17.97 -17.17 2.91
C LYS A 95 -18.05 -18.55 3.60
N ASN A 96 -16.93 -18.99 4.13
CA ASN A 96 -16.84 -20.16 4.99
C ASN A 96 -17.38 -19.83 6.38
N LEU A 97 -17.75 -20.86 7.15
CA LEU A 97 -18.00 -20.75 8.58
C LEU A 97 -16.85 -21.37 9.36
N GLU A 98 -16.42 -20.69 10.41
CA GLU A 98 -15.47 -21.20 11.38
C GLU A 98 -16.19 -21.45 12.71
N LEU A 99 -16.10 -22.69 13.19
CA LEU A 99 -16.67 -23.16 14.45
C LEU A 99 -15.53 -23.47 15.42
N PHE A 100 -15.61 -22.95 16.64
CA PHE A 100 -14.56 -23.10 17.65
C PHE A 100 -15.07 -22.99 19.08
N ILE A 101 -14.23 -23.38 20.03
CA ILE A 101 -14.47 -23.25 21.47
C ILE A 101 -13.51 -22.18 22.02
N ARG A 102 -13.98 -21.29 22.90
CA ARG A 102 -13.06 -20.29 23.49
C ARG A 102 -12.12 -20.97 24.49
N PRO A 103 -10.83 -20.60 24.53
CA PRO A 103 -9.94 -21.03 25.59
C PRO A 103 -10.54 -20.72 26.97
N GLY A 104 -10.72 -21.75 27.80
CA GLY A 104 -11.34 -21.64 29.12
C GLY A 104 -12.77 -22.20 29.21
N ASP A 105 -13.48 -22.31 28.08
CA ASP A 105 -14.79 -22.97 28.04
C ASP A 105 -14.62 -24.50 28.12
N GLN A 106 -15.48 -25.18 28.88
CA GLN A 106 -15.49 -26.65 28.96
C GLN A 106 -16.41 -27.25 27.90
N LEU A 107 -15.81 -27.67 26.79
CA LEU A 107 -16.46 -28.52 25.80
C LEU A 107 -15.39 -29.41 25.15
N VAL A 108 -15.55 -30.74 25.21
CA VAL A 108 -14.62 -31.69 24.59
C VAL A 108 -15.29 -32.32 23.40
N TRP A 109 -15.38 -31.57 22.30
CA TRP A 109 -15.81 -32.13 21.04
C TRP A 109 -14.57 -32.52 20.22
N PRO A 110 -14.37 -33.80 19.83
CA PRO A 110 -13.13 -34.24 19.15
C PRO A 110 -12.79 -33.47 17.85
N ALA A 111 -13.82 -32.97 17.17
CA ALA A 111 -13.78 -32.31 15.88
C ALA A 111 -13.66 -30.78 15.92
N ILE A 112 -14.02 -30.13 17.04
CA ILE A 112 -14.05 -28.67 17.15
C ILE A 112 -13.02 -28.29 18.19
N GLY A 113 -11.93 -27.70 17.72
CA GLY A 113 -10.85 -27.25 18.57
C GLY A 113 -11.08 -25.87 19.20
N TYR A 114 -10.05 -25.41 19.90
CA TYR A 114 -10.05 -24.11 20.55
C TYR A 114 -9.57 -23.02 19.60
N GLU A 115 -10.17 -21.84 19.68
CA GLU A 115 -9.65 -20.64 19.03
C GLU A 115 -10.08 -19.36 19.76
N ARG A 116 -9.31 -18.28 19.57
CA ARG A 116 -9.60 -16.96 20.12
C ARG A 116 -10.73 -16.28 19.35
N ASP A 117 -11.60 -15.62 20.10
CA ASP A 117 -12.61 -14.73 19.55
C ASP A 117 -12.10 -13.30 19.37
N VAL A 118 -12.70 -12.56 18.44
CA VAL A 118 -12.45 -11.12 18.30
C VAL A 118 -13.15 -10.43 19.46
N SER A 119 -12.47 -9.54 20.18
CA SER A 119 -13.11 -8.82 21.28
C SER A 119 -14.23 -7.92 20.74
N GLU A 120 -15.34 -7.81 21.47
CA GLU A 120 -16.42 -6.88 21.13
C GLU A 120 -15.99 -5.41 21.25
N ASP A 121 -14.99 -5.16 22.11
CA ASP A 121 -14.41 -3.85 22.33
C ASP A 121 -12.88 -3.92 22.25
N SER A 122 -12.27 -3.16 21.34
CA SER A 122 -10.81 -3.10 21.23
C SER A 122 -10.13 -2.36 22.39
N SER A 123 -10.90 -1.67 23.23
CA SER A 123 -10.43 -1.11 24.51
C SER A 123 -10.49 -2.12 25.66
N SER A 124 -10.97 -3.35 25.42
CA SER A 124 -10.99 -4.40 26.45
C SER A 124 -9.59 -4.78 26.92
N PRO A 125 -9.42 -5.18 28.20
CA PRO A 125 -8.16 -5.67 28.72
C PRO A 125 -7.59 -6.83 27.89
N GLU A 126 -8.44 -7.71 27.36
CA GLU A 126 -8.03 -8.86 26.56
C GLU A 126 -7.43 -8.42 25.21
N ALA A 127 -8.03 -7.44 24.54
CA ALA A 127 -7.53 -6.91 23.27
C ALA A 127 -6.21 -6.13 23.46
N LEU A 128 -6.10 -5.34 24.53
CA LEU A 128 -4.90 -4.57 24.85
C LEU A 128 -3.75 -5.48 25.30
N ALA A 129 -4.04 -6.51 26.11
CA ALA A 129 -3.05 -7.53 26.49
C ALA A 129 -2.55 -8.32 25.27
N LEU A 130 -3.44 -8.58 24.31
CA LEU A 130 -3.04 -9.21 23.05
C LEU A 130 -2.09 -8.30 22.24
N ALA A 131 -2.42 -7.02 22.10
CA ALA A 131 -1.55 -6.05 21.42
C ALA A 131 -0.18 -5.93 22.11
N GLN A 132 -0.15 -5.91 23.44
CA GLN A 132 1.08 -5.92 24.22
C GLN A 132 1.89 -7.20 24.00
N GLY A 133 1.22 -8.35 23.91
CA GLY A 133 1.82 -9.65 23.55
C GLY A 133 2.52 -9.60 22.20
N TRP A 134 1.84 -9.12 21.16
CA TRP A 134 2.44 -8.99 19.81
C TRP A 134 3.67 -8.09 19.79
N LEU A 135 3.63 -6.96 20.51
CA LEU A 135 4.78 -6.07 20.63
C LEU A 135 5.95 -6.79 21.32
N LYS A 136 5.69 -7.45 22.45
CA LYS A 136 6.70 -8.21 23.20
C LYS A 136 7.31 -9.32 22.35
N ASP A 137 6.49 -10.11 21.67
CA ASP A 137 6.94 -11.20 20.81
C ASP A 137 7.85 -10.68 19.70
N CYS A 138 7.46 -9.58 19.04
CA CYS A 138 8.28 -8.96 18.01
C CYS A 138 9.63 -8.46 18.54
N LEU A 139 9.61 -7.76 19.69
CA LEU A 139 10.80 -7.23 20.34
C LEU A 139 11.73 -8.32 20.90
N SER A 140 11.21 -9.53 21.15
CA SER A 140 11.99 -10.64 21.70
C SER A 140 12.98 -11.27 20.71
N GLY A 141 12.88 -10.97 19.41
CA GLY A 141 13.88 -11.39 18.42
C GLY A 141 13.32 -11.88 17.09
N HIS A 142 12.26 -11.25 16.56
CA HIS A 142 11.79 -11.55 15.21
C HIS A 142 12.94 -11.39 14.17
N PRO A 143 13.22 -12.39 13.32
CA PRO A 143 14.46 -12.47 12.55
C PRO A 143 14.61 -11.37 11.48
N ALA A 144 13.50 -10.89 10.92
CA ALA A 144 13.48 -9.84 9.90
C ALA A 144 13.13 -8.46 10.48
N CYS A 145 12.92 -8.34 11.79
CA CYS A 145 12.57 -7.08 12.44
C CYS A 145 13.82 -6.43 13.05
N PRO A 146 13.98 -5.11 12.94
CA PRO A 146 15.07 -4.43 13.63
C PRO A 146 14.90 -4.60 15.13
N ALA A 147 16.00 -4.95 15.80
CA ALA A 147 16.09 -4.85 17.25
C ALA A 147 15.81 -3.39 17.64
N TYR A 148 14.97 -3.20 18.65
CA TYR A 148 14.72 -1.85 19.13
C TYR A 148 15.93 -1.37 19.92
N VAL A 149 16.52 -0.26 19.46
CA VAL A 149 17.56 0.49 20.16
C VAL A 149 16.96 1.84 20.50
N GLU A 150 17.18 2.33 21.73
CA GLU A 150 16.73 3.67 22.10
C GLU A 150 17.33 4.70 21.15
N SER A 151 16.45 5.42 20.48
CA SER A 151 16.75 6.43 19.48
C SER A 151 16.49 7.82 20.06
N SER A 152 17.03 8.84 19.39
CA SER A 152 16.69 10.23 19.70
C SER A 152 15.17 10.42 19.58
N LEU A 153 14.57 10.95 20.64
CA LEU A 153 13.17 11.33 20.60
C LEU A 153 12.96 12.46 19.58
N PRO A 154 11.78 12.55 18.97
CA PRO A 154 11.37 13.72 18.20
C PRO A 154 11.59 15.03 18.96
N THR A 155 11.70 16.16 18.26
CA THR A 155 11.93 17.48 18.88
C THR A 155 11.00 17.74 20.07
N ARG A 156 9.73 17.32 19.92
CA ARG A 156 8.74 17.27 20.98
C ARG A 156 7.97 15.96 20.92
N VAL A 157 7.60 15.45 22.09
CA VAL A 157 6.72 14.29 22.26
C VAL A 157 5.66 14.58 23.30
N LEU A 158 4.54 13.89 23.23
CA LEU A 158 3.55 13.88 24.28
C LEU A 158 4.00 12.90 25.37
N GLN A 159 4.33 13.39 26.55
CA GLN A 159 4.48 12.53 27.72
C GLN A 159 3.08 12.08 28.15
N VAL A 160 2.80 10.78 28.07
CA VAL A 160 1.42 10.29 28.16
C VAL A 160 0.86 10.30 29.58
N GLY A 161 1.69 10.44 30.61
CA GLY A 161 1.25 10.48 32.01
C GLY A 161 0.70 9.14 32.51
N SER A 162 -0.28 9.18 33.40
CA SER A 162 -0.92 8.01 34.03
C SER A 162 -2.42 8.25 34.19
N ASP A 163 -3.15 7.33 34.83
CA ASP A 163 -4.59 7.49 35.09
C ASP A 163 -4.91 8.73 35.95
N THR A 164 -3.95 9.17 36.77
CA THR A 164 -4.08 10.35 37.63
C THR A 164 -3.34 11.57 37.12
N MET A 165 -2.55 11.44 36.05
CA MET A 165 -1.75 12.52 35.47
C MET A 165 -2.09 12.72 34.00
N ASN A 166 -2.58 13.91 33.68
CA ASN A 166 -2.84 14.32 32.30
C ASN A 166 -1.56 14.28 31.45
N PRO A 167 -1.70 14.02 30.14
CA PRO A 167 -0.58 14.11 29.24
C PRO A 167 -0.09 15.56 29.12
N ARG A 168 1.16 15.76 28.72
CA ARG A 168 1.72 17.09 28.43
C ARG A 168 2.73 17.03 27.30
N LEU A 169 2.87 18.13 26.59
CA LEU A 169 3.90 18.26 25.57
C LEU A 169 5.27 18.43 26.24
N HIS A 170 6.24 17.64 25.80
CA HIS A 170 7.60 17.64 26.34
C HIS A 170 8.60 17.97 25.23
N VAL A 171 9.40 19.01 25.43
CA VAL A 171 10.54 19.34 24.56
C VAL A 171 11.72 18.45 24.98
N THR A 172 12.20 17.63 24.06
CA THR A 172 13.09 16.51 24.40
C THR A 172 14.56 16.91 24.48
N ASN A 173 14.95 18.00 23.82
CA ASN A 173 16.34 18.45 23.70
C ASN A 173 17.30 17.33 23.22
N GLY A 174 16.80 16.43 22.36
CA GLY A 174 17.59 15.31 21.82
C GLY A 174 17.80 14.14 22.79
N ALA A 175 17.02 14.06 23.87
CA ALA A 175 17.03 12.90 24.76
C ALA A 175 16.73 11.60 24.00
N LEU A 176 17.33 10.49 24.46
CA LEU A 176 17.00 9.15 23.98
C LEU A 176 15.77 8.62 24.71
N GLY A 177 14.94 7.83 24.03
CA GLY A 177 13.84 7.18 24.70
C GLY A 177 12.88 6.44 23.77
N LYS A 178 11.87 5.82 24.39
CA LYS A 178 10.85 5.02 23.72
C LYS A 178 9.60 5.83 23.46
N TYR A 179 9.14 5.85 22.22
CA TYR A 179 7.88 6.48 21.87
C TYR A 179 7.09 5.63 20.87
N ALA A 180 5.77 5.79 20.90
CA ALA A 180 4.87 5.35 19.84
C ALA A 180 4.56 6.54 18.93
N ALA A 181 4.17 6.30 17.69
CA ALA A 181 3.62 7.33 16.80
C ALA A 181 2.14 7.05 16.50
N LEU A 182 1.36 8.09 16.22
CA LEU A 182 -0.02 7.97 15.75
C LEU A 182 -0.11 8.26 14.24
N SER A 183 -0.76 7.36 13.49
CA SER A 183 -1.19 7.60 12.11
C SER A 183 -2.73 7.68 12.09
N TYR A 184 -3.27 8.85 11.71
CA TYR A 184 -4.71 9.12 11.75
C TYR A 184 -5.14 10.23 10.78
N CYS A 185 -6.45 10.32 10.54
CA CYS A 185 -7.04 11.42 9.79
C CYS A 185 -7.46 12.55 10.73
N TRP A 186 -7.07 13.81 10.46
CA TRP A 186 -7.50 14.94 11.29
C TRP A 186 -9.01 15.22 11.18
N GLY A 187 -9.59 14.95 10.00
CA GLY A 187 -10.96 15.34 9.66
C GLY A 187 -11.08 16.81 9.23
N PRO A 188 -12.29 17.28 8.92
CA PRO A 188 -12.52 18.68 8.56
C PRO A 188 -12.25 19.63 9.75
N PRO A 189 -11.85 20.89 9.49
CA PRO A 189 -11.71 21.91 10.53
C PRO A 189 -13.05 22.26 11.20
N PRO A 190 -13.03 22.89 12.40
CA PRO A 190 -11.86 23.44 13.10
C PRO A 190 -11.08 22.44 13.96
N HIS A 191 -9.77 22.67 14.11
CA HIS A 191 -8.84 21.79 14.85
C HIS A 191 -8.27 22.50 16.09
N HIS A 192 -9.12 22.92 17.03
CA HIS A 192 -8.73 23.70 18.22
C HIS A 192 -7.73 22.97 19.15
N TRP A 193 -7.65 21.65 19.00
CA TRP A 193 -6.76 20.78 19.76
C TRP A 193 -5.36 20.64 19.15
N LYS A 194 -5.01 21.35 18.06
CA LYS A 194 -3.65 21.39 17.52
C LYS A 194 -2.74 22.35 18.31
N THR A 195 -1.44 22.12 18.29
CA THR A 195 -0.46 23.02 18.91
C THR A 195 -0.17 24.19 18.00
N THR A 196 -0.25 25.41 18.53
CA THR A 196 0.06 26.67 17.87
C THR A 196 1.02 27.46 18.76
N PRO A 197 1.67 28.54 18.26
CA PRO A 197 2.51 29.38 19.12
C PRO A 197 1.78 29.88 20.38
N SER A 198 0.48 30.18 20.25
CA SER A 198 -0.35 30.67 21.36
C SER A 198 -0.76 29.61 22.37
N THR A 199 -0.73 28.31 22.02
CA THR A 199 -1.17 27.21 22.91
C THR A 199 0.01 26.38 23.43
N LEU A 200 1.23 26.69 23.00
CA LEU A 200 2.43 25.91 23.32
C LEU A 200 2.68 25.83 24.83
N GLU A 201 2.66 26.98 25.53
CA GLU A 201 2.94 27.06 26.96
C GLU A 201 1.94 26.23 27.78
N ASP A 202 0.65 26.41 27.53
CA ASP A 202 -0.43 25.64 28.17
C ASP A 202 -0.23 24.13 27.98
N ARG A 203 0.08 23.72 26.74
CA ARG A 203 0.29 22.30 26.38
C ARG A 203 1.51 21.69 27.04
N THR A 204 2.55 22.47 27.29
CA THR A 204 3.74 22.00 28.03
C THR A 204 3.46 21.82 29.52
N THR A 205 2.45 22.51 30.05
CA THR A 205 2.01 22.37 31.44
C THR A 205 1.13 21.14 31.62
N SER A 206 0.02 21.06 30.88
CA SER A 206 -0.93 19.95 30.93
C SER A 206 -1.89 20.02 29.75
N ILE A 207 -2.27 18.86 29.21
CA ILE A 207 -3.30 18.71 28.20
C ILE A 207 -4.42 17.85 28.80
N SER A 208 -5.62 18.41 28.93
CA SER A 208 -6.76 17.67 29.46
C SER A 208 -7.11 16.49 28.56
N LEU A 209 -6.96 15.26 29.07
CA LEU A 209 -7.22 14.05 28.28
C LEU A 209 -8.68 13.97 27.79
N THR A 210 -9.61 14.51 28.57
CA THR A 210 -11.05 14.56 28.26
C THR A 210 -11.41 15.60 27.20
N GLU A 211 -10.55 16.58 26.94
CA GLU A 211 -10.74 17.59 25.90
C GLU A 211 -10.11 17.20 24.57
N LEU A 212 -9.19 16.22 24.58
CA LEU A 212 -8.65 15.66 23.34
C LEU A 212 -9.74 14.96 22.54
N PRO A 213 -9.72 15.08 21.19
CA PRO A 213 -10.53 14.28 20.31
C PRO A 213 -10.34 12.79 20.58
N LYS A 214 -11.40 12.01 20.37
CA LYS A 214 -11.44 10.60 20.75
C LYS A 214 -10.27 9.78 20.18
N THR A 215 -9.88 10.00 18.92
CA THR A 215 -8.77 9.25 18.30
C THR A 215 -7.43 9.54 18.99
N LEU A 216 -7.18 10.81 19.38
CA LEU A 216 -5.97 11.18 20.11
C LEU A 216 -6.00 10.64 21.55
N ARG A 217 -7.17 10.69 22.19
CA ARG A 217 -7.38 10.13 23.54
C ARG A 217 -7.14 8.64 23.56
N ASP A 218 -7.74 7.90 22.63
CA ASP A 218 -7.57 6.46 22.50
C ASP A 218 -6.10 6.12 22.27
N ALA A 219 -5.39 6.89 21.44
CA ALA A 219 -3.94 6.71 21.22
C ALA A 219 -3.12 6.90 22.51
N VAL A 220 -3.45 7.88 23.36
CA VAL A 220 -2.82 8.06 24.68
C VAL A 220 -3.06 6.83 25.56
N ILE A 221 -4.29 6.33 25.61
CA ILE A 221 -4.66 5.13 26.39
C ILE A 221 -3.88 3.91 25.89
N ILE A 222 -3.90 3.63 24.58
CA ILE A 222 -3.16 2.52 23.96
C ILE A 222 -1.67 2.62 24.30
N THR A 223 -1.09 3.82 24.22
CA THR A 223 0.34 4.01 24.51
C THR A 223 0.69 3.69 25.97
N ARG A 224 -0.17 4.08 26.93
CA ARG A 224 -0.02 3.73 28.35
C ARG A 224 -0.08 2.22 28.57
N GLU A 225 -1.05 1.55 27.95
CA GLU A 225 -1.25 0.09 28.05
C GLU A 225 -0.09 -0.71 27.46
N LEU A 226 0.53 -0.20 26.39
CA LEU A 226 1.75 -0.77 25.83
C LEU A 226 2.99 -0.51 26.70
N GLY A 227 2.88 0.27 27.78
CA GLY A 227 3.99 0.61 28.67
C GLY A 227 5.01 1.57 28.04
N ILE A 228 4.58 2.40 27.09
CA ILE A 228 5.44 3.34 26.37
C ILE A 228 5.25 4.75 26.98
N PRO A 229 6.32 5.47 27.37
CA PRO A 229 6.19 6.74 28.10
C PRO A 229 5.83 7.95 27.23
N TYR A 230 6.07 7.85 25.93
CA TYR A 230 5.92 8.98 25.00
C TYR A 230 5.09 8.59 23.77
N LEU A 231 4.30 9.54 23.27
CA LEU A 231 3.52 9.43 22.05
C LEU A 231 3.84 10.62 21.13
N TRP A 232 4.08 10.36 19.85
CA TRP A 232 4.21 11.39 18.84
C TRP A 232 2.93 11.52 18.02
N ILE A 233 2.37 12.72 18.00
CA ILE A 233 1.19 13.08 17.20
C ILE A 233 1.53 14.38 16.47
N ASP A 234 1.55 14.34 15.14
CA ASP A 234 1.95 15.47 14.27
C ASP A 234 1.30 16.80 14.69
N ALA A 235 -0.02 16.82 14.86
CA ALA A 235 -0.79 17.99 15.24
C ALA A 235 -0.48 18.57 16.62
N LEU A 236 0.04 17.74 17.55
CA LEU A 236 0.40 18.16 18.90
C LEU A 236 1.90 18.46 19.04
N CYS A 237 2.74 17.67 18.36
CA CYS A 237 4.19 17.69 18.51
C CYS A 237 4.88 18.65 17.54
N ILE A 238 4.18 19.10 16.49
CA ILE A 238 4.61 20.15 15.58
C ILE A 238 3.82 21.41 15.90
N ILE A 239 4.52 22.54 15.99
CA ILE A 239 3.90 23.86 16.18
C ILE A 239 3.29 24.28 14.84
N GLN A 240 1.99 24.13 14.73
CA GLN A 240 1.21 24.44 13.53
C GLN A 240 1.19 25.94 13.24
N ASP A 241 0.95 26.29 11.98
CA ASP A 241 0.88 27.67 11.49
C ASP A 241 2.18 28.46 11.78
N SER A 242 3.33 27.77 11.76
CA SER A 242 4.65 28.35 12.03
C SER A 242 5.74 27.71 11.15
N GLU A 243 6.93 28.31 11.13
CA GLU A 243 8.09 27.79 10.39
C GLU A 243 8.57 26.42 10.91
N ASP A 244 8.20 26.05 12.14
CA ASP A 244 8.47 24.74 12.75
C ASP A 244 7.96 23.60 11.88
N TRP A 245 6.83 23.80 11.19
CA TRP A 245 6.26 22.79 10.29
C TRP A 245 7.25 22.33 9.23
N ALA A 246 7.99 23.25 8.60
CA ALA A 246 8.91 22.90 7.52
C ALA A 246 10.10 22.06 8.03
N SER A 247 10.57 22.33 9.25
CA SER A 247 11.65 21.56 9.89
C SER A 247 11.16 20.17 10.29
N GLU A 248 10.01 20.08 10.94
CA GLU A 248 9.47 18.82 11.46
C GLU A 248 8.94 17.91 10.35
N ALA A 249 8.33 18.47 9.30
CA ALA A 249 7.89 17.72 8.12
C ALA A 249 9.05 16.99 7.44
N GLY A 250 10.25 17.61 7.41
CA GLY A 250 11.47 16.98 6.90
C GLY A 250 11.98 15.82 7.75
N LYS A 251 11.62 15.76 9.03
CA LYS A 251 12.01 14.70 9.99
C LYS A 251 10.95 13.63 10.18
N MET A 252 9.73 13.80 9.66
CA MET A 252 8.64 12.83 9.86
C MET A 252 9.04 11.40 9.49
N GLY A 253 9.76 11.22 8.38
CA GLY A 253 10.25 9.90 8.00
C GLY A 253 11.13 9.24 9.06
N GLU A 254 12.00 10.02 9.72
CA GLU A 254 12.83 9.57 10.84
C GLU A 254 11.97 9.22 12.05
N TYR A 255 10.98 10.05 12.37
CA TYR A 255 10.09 9.82 13.51
C TYR A 255 9.29 8.52 13.39
N TYR A 256 8.80 8.17 12.20
CA TYR A 256 8.14 6.88 11.99
C TYR A 256 9.15 5.73 11.91
N SER A 257 10.34 5.94 11.34
CA SER A 257 11.38 4.89 11.26
C SER A 257 11.92 4.45 12.62
N ASN A 258 11.93 5.36 13.60
CA ASN A 258 12.56 5.17 14.90
C ASN A 258 11.58 4.88 16.04
N ASP A 259 10.28 4.82 15.76
CA ASP A 259 9.28 4.51 16.77
C ASP A 259 9.36 3.05 17.25
N VAL A 260 8.81 2.79 18.44
CA VAL A 260 8.64 1.42 18.94
C VAL A 260 7.56 0.71 18.12
N VAL A 261 6.46 1.42 17.89
CA VAL A 261 5.27 0.99 17.17
C VAL A 261 4.45 2.21 16.75
N THR A 262 3.92 2.17 15.53
CA THR A 262 2.90 3.12 15.09
C THR A 262 1.51 2.56 15.39
N ILE A 263 0.69 3.35 16.07
CA ILE A 263 -0.74 3.11 16.23
C ILE A 263 -1.44 3.66 14.97
N SER A 264 -2.12 2.80 14.22
CA SER A 264 -2.83 3.18 12.99
C SER A 264 -4.33 3.14 13.20
N ALA A 265 -5.00 4.30 13.15
CA ALA A 265 -6.43 4.44 13.37
C ALA A 265 -7.23 4.13 12.09
N ASP A 266 -7.11 2.91 11.56
CA ASP A 266 -7.64 2.49 10.25
C ASP A 266 -9.17 2.55 10.16
N GLY A 267 -9.87 2.29 11.27
CA GLY A 267 -11.33 2.40 11.35
C GLY A 267 -11.85 3.84 11.44
N SER A 268 -10.96 4.81 11.61
CA SER A 268 -11.29 6.21 11.88
C SER A 268 -11.26 7.05 10.61
N THR A 269 -12.33 7.80 10.34
CA THR A 269 -12.38 8.77 9.23
C THR A 269 -11.82 10.14 9.62
N ASP A 270 -11.74 10.43 10.92
CA ASP A 270 -11.32 11.73 11.47
C ASP A 270 -10.72 11.59 12.89
N SER A 271 -10.51 12.71 13.58
CA SER A 271 -9.96 12.77 14.93
C SER A 271 -10.96 12.43 16.04
N HIS A 272 -12.26 12.33 15.73
CA HIS A 272 -13.35 12.16 16.71
C HIS A 272 -13.98 10.77 16.71
N THR A 273 -13.73 9.95 15.69
CA THR A 273 -14.29 8.60 15.59
C THR A 273 -13.70 7.64 16.65
N GLY A 274 -12.40 7.75 16.92
CA GLY A 274 -11.65 6.91 17.86
C GLY A 274 -10.88 5.78 17.19
N CYS A 275 -9.88 5.23 17.89
CA CYS A 275 -9.22 3.98 17.51
C CYS A 275 -10.11 2.78 17.83
N PHE A 276 -10.89 2.85 18.93
CA PHE A 276 -11.75 1.76 19.38
C PHE A 276 -13.13 1.80 18.70
N VAL A 277 -13.16 1.55 17.39
CA VAL A 277 -14.41 1.56 16.62
C VAL A 277 -15.28 0.34 16.95
N ARG A 278 -16.56 0.60 17.22
CA ARG A 278 -17.58 -0.41 17.56
C ARG A 278 -18.53 -0.67 16.39
N GLY A 279 -19.18 -1.84 16.39
CA GLY A 279 -20.38 -2.10 15.56
C GLY A 279 -20.19 -2.99 14.33
N ASN A 280 -18.99 -3.05 13.73
CA ASN A 280 -18.71 -3.89 12.56
C ASN A 280 -17.69 -5.01 12.84
N ARG A 281 -17.42 -5.32 14.12
CA ARG A 281 -16.41 -6.30 14.49
C ARG A 281 -16.83 -7.72 14.13
N ARG A 282 -15.86 -8.57 13.78
CA ARG A 282 -16.10 -9.99 13.41
C ARG A 282 -16.29 -10.88 14.63
N PHE A 283 -17.09 -10.44 15.59
CA PHE A 283 -17.38 -11.25 16.76
C PHE A 283 -18.17 -12.49 16.34
N SER A 284 -17.89 -13.60 17.00
CA SER A 284 -18.66 -14.82 16.79
C SER A 284 -20.00 -14.77 17.51
N SER A 285 -20.96 -15.56 17.03
CA SER A 285 -22.20 -15.86 17.72
C SER A 285 -22.07 -17.14 18.53
N ALA A 286 -22.77 -17.24 19.66
CA ALA A 286 -22.87 -18.48 20.42
C ALA A 286 -24.01 -19.34 19.85
N VAL A 287 -23.72 -20.59 19.50
CA VAL A 287 -24.74 -21.61 19.21
C VAL A 287 -24.83 -22.53 20.41
N PRO A 288 -25.97 -22.57 21.11
CA PRO A 288 -26.15 -23.47 22.25
C PRO A 288 -26.12 -24.91 21.77
N VAL A 289 -25.41 -25.77 22.51
CA VAL A 289 -25.29 -27.20 22.25
C VAL A 289 -25.42 -27.99 23.54
N VAL A 290 -25.96 -29.20 23.43
CA VAL A 290 -25.93 -30.17 24.53
C VAL A 290 -24.93 -31.26 24.15
N PHE A 291 -23.91 -31.45 24.98
CA PHE A 291 -22.90 -32.48 24.78
C PHE A 291 -22.78 -33.33 26.04
N GLU A 292 -22.91 -34.66 25.89
CA GLU A 292 -22.94 -35.61 27.03
C GLU A 292 -23.93 -35.21 28.14
N GLY A 293 -25.07 -34.61 27.77
CA GLY A 293 -26.11 -34.18 28.71
C GLY A 293 -25.80 -32.90 29.49
N LYS A 294 -24.74 -32.16 29.12
CA LYS A 294 -24.42 -30.85 29.68
C LYS A 294 -24.66 -29.74 28.66
N ASP A 295 -25.25 -28.64 29.11
CA ASP A 295 -25.40 -27.42 28.32
C ASP A 295 -24.03 -26.76 28.10
N SER A 296 -23.78 -26.35 26.86
CA SER A 296 -22.57 -25.66 26.44
C SER A 296 -22.86 -24.77 25.22
N ALA A 297 -21.83 -24.13 24.67
CA ALA A 297 -21.95 -23.34 23.44
C ALA A 297 -20.70 -23.51 22.56
N ILE A 298 -20.93 -23.56 21.26
CA ILE A 298 -19.86 -23.37 20.26
C ILE A 298 -19.91 -21.93 19.77
N ARG A 299 -18.75 -21.37 19.43
CA ARG A 299 -18.66 -20.08 18.75
C ARG A 299 -18.65 -20.31 17.25
N VAL A 300 -19.40 -19.49 16.53
CA VAL A 300 -19.45 -19.51 15.07
C VAL A 300 -19.21 -18.11 14.54
N ARG A 301 -18.36 -17.97 13.51
CA ARG A 301 -18.21 -16.72 12.75
C ARG A 301 -17.98 -17.00 11.28
N THR A 302 -18.19 -15.99 10.46
CA THR A 302 -17.88 -16.06 9.03
C THR A 302 -16.39 -15.85 8.79
N CYS A 303 -15.78 -16.66 7.94
CA CYS A 303 -14.42 -16.45 7.44
C CYS A 303 -14.39 -16.52 5.90
N SER A 304 -13.51 -15.75 5.27
CA SER A 304 -13.33 -15.80 3.83
C SER A 304 -12.34 -16.91 3.46
N ALA A 305 -12.62 -17.65 2.40
CA ALA A 305 -11.73 -18.72 1.91
C ALA A 305 -10.38 -18.20 1.38
N TRP A 306 -10.29 -16.89 1.11
CA TRP A 306 -9.11 -16.22 0.56
C TRP A 306 -8.83 -14.90 1.29
N PRO A 307 -7.55 -14.47 1.41
CA PRO A 307 -7.12 -13.17 1.98
C PRO A 307 -7.67 -11.91 1.28
N LEU A 308 -8.64 -12.07 0.37
CA LEU A 308 -9.15 -11.07 -0.56
C LEU A 308 -10.46 -10.41 -0.11
N ASP A 309 -10.97 -10.70 1.10
CA ASP A 309 -12.20 -10.10 1.60
C ASP A 309 -12.10 -8.60 1.87
N GLY A 310 -10.90 -8.03 1.75
CA GLY A 310 -10.70 -6.61 1.80
C GLY A 310 -11.05 -5.99 3.16
N ALA A 311 -11.15 -6.78 4.22
CA ALA A 311 -11.53 -6.31 5.55
C ALA A 311 -10.44 -6.53 6.61
N HIS A 312 -9.32 -7.17 6.25
CA HIS A 312 -8.11 -7.17 7.07
C HIS A 312 -7.14 -6.10 6.56
N PRO A 313 -6.85 -5.03 7.31
CA PRO A 313 -5.70 -4.20 7.01
C PRO A 313 -4.43 -5.03 7.09
N PRO A 314 -3.41 -4.70 6.29
CA PRO A 314 -3.38 -3.67 5.24
C PRO A 314 -3.88 -4.19 3.87
N MET A 315 -4.52 -5.36 3.83
CA MET A 315 -5.02 -6.07 2.63
C MET A 315 -6.41 -5.61 2.16
N ALA A 316 -6.97 -4.58 2.80
CA ALA A 316 -8.29 -4.09 2.48
C ALA A 316 -8.40 -3.68 0.99
N LYS A 317 -9.27 -4.36 0.22
CA LYS A 317 -9.49 -4.06 -1.21
C LYS A 317 -10.02 -2.64 -1.32
N ARG A 318 -9.52 -1.93 -2.34
CA ARG A 318 -9.89 -0.55 -2.68
C ARG A 318 -11.40 -0.32 -2.90
N ASP A 319 -12.18 -1.40 -3.12
CA ASP A 319 -13.56 -1.32 -3.62
C ASP A 319 -14.62 -1.98 -2.70
N GLY A 320 -14.38 -2.07 -1.37
CA GLY A 320 -15.40 -2.63 -0.44
C GLY A 320 -15.45 -2.07 0.99
N GLY A 321 -14.48 -1.22 1.36
CA GLY A 321 -14.40 -0.62 2.70
C GLY A 321 -13.11 0.19 2.80
N LYS A 322 -13.14 1.44 2.32
CA LYS A 322 -11.95 2.29 2.20
C LYS A 322 -11.42 2.66 3.59
N ILE A 323 -10.20 2.21 3.92
CA ILE A 323 -9.43 2.80 5.02
C ILE A 323 -9.05 4.22 4.57
N THR A 324 -9.75 5.23 5.11
CA THR A 324 -9.55 6.65 4.73
C THR A 324 -8.10 7.09 4.91
N LEU A 325 -7.42 6.54 5.91
CA LEU A 325 -6.01 6.79 6.15
C LEU A 325 -5.13 6.46 4.94
N ASN A 326 -5.39 5.35 4.24
CA ASN A 326 -4.60 4.89 3.10
C ASN A 326 -4.79 5.75 1.85
N THR A 327 -5.78 6.65 1.84
CA THR A 327 -5.97 7.58 0.72
C THR A 327 -5.16 8.86 0.89
N ARG A 328 -4.44 9.08 1.99
CA ARG A 328 -3.67 10.33 2.21
C ARG A 328 -2.21 10.16 1.79
N GLY A 329 -1.62 11.14 1.11
CA GLY A 329 -0.24 11.05 0.60
C GLY A 329 0.80 10.85 1.70
N TRP A 330 0.71 11.63 2.77
CA TRP A 330 1.61 11.56 3.93
C TRP A 330 1.64 10.18 4.60
N THR A 331 0.52 9.45 4.60
CA THR A 331 0.42 8.17 5.31
C THR A 331 1.18 7.03 4.63
N LEU A 332 1.67 7.22 3.39
CA LEU A 332 2.48 6.18 2.75
C LEU A 332 3.80 5.98 3.49
N GLN A 333 4.50 7.08 3.81
CA GLN A 333 5.77 6.98 4.55
C GLN A 333 5.54 6.52 5.98
N GLU A 334 4.45 6.96 6.62
CA GLU A 334 4.04 6.50 7.96
C GLU A 334 3.84 4.97 7.99
N GLN A 335 3.34 4.39 6.90
CA GLN A 335 3.14 2.94 6.83
C GLN A 335 4.39 2.15 6.48
N ILE A 336 5.15 2.63 5.51
CA ILE A 336 6.30 1.90 4.97
C ILE A 336 7.50 1.98 5.91
N LEU A 337 7.71 3.12 6.57
CA LEU A 337 8.91 3.35 7.38
C LEU A 337 8.78 2.78 8.79
N SER A 338 7.57 2.66 9.33
CA SER A 338 7.38 2.12 10.67
C SER A 338 7.74 0.64 10.76
N PRO A 339 8.68 0.25 11.65
CA PRO A 339 9.08 -1.14 11.82
C PRO A 339 7.93 -2.07 12.22
N ARG A 340 6.99 -1.51 12.98
CA ARG A 340 5.86 -2.18 13.63
C ARG A 340 4.64 -1.29 13.56
N ILE A 341 3.50 -1.83 13.15
CA ILE A 341 2.22 -1.11 13.14
C ILE A 341 1.18 -1.95 13.87
N LEU A 342 0.46 -1.29 14.76
CA LEU A 342 -0.74 -1.82 15.39
C LEU A 342 -1.96 -1.13 14.75
N HIS A 343 -2.60 -1.85 13.85
CA HIS A 343 -3.78 -1.41 13.12
C HIS A 343 -5.02 -1.58 13.98
N PHE A 344 -5.77 -0.51 14.20
CA PHE A 344 -7.11 -0.53 14.78
C PHE A 344 -8.14 -0.27 13.67
N SER A 345 -8.66 -1.35 13.08
CA SER A 345 -9.68 -1.27 12.05
C SER A 345 -11.10 -1.26 12.64
N ALA A 346 -12.10 -1.03 11.78
CA ALA A 346 -13.50 -1.19 12.17
C ALA A 346 -13.90 -2.65 12.49
N TYR A 347 -13.05 -3.63 12.15
CA TYR A 347 -13.35 -5.07 12.24
C TYR A 347 -12.61 -5.77 13.39
N GLU A 348 -11.33 -5.45 13.58
CA GLU A 348 -10.42 -6.04 14.56
C GLU A 348 -9.09 -5.26 14.65
N ALA A 349 -8.27 -5.54 15.67
CA ALA A 349 -6.87 -5.16 15.68
C ALA A 349 -5.99 -6.13 14.87
N VAL A 350 -4.98 -5.58 14.19
CA VAL A 350 -4.01 -6.34 13.40
C VAL A 350 -2.60 -5.81 13.67
N TRP A 351 -1.66 -6.70 13.89
CA TRP A 351 -0.24 -6.36 13.95
C TRP A 351 0.38 -6.48 12.55
N GLU A 352 1.29 -5.58 12.20
CA GLU A 352 2.13 -5.69 11.01
C GLU A 352 3.59 -5.40 11.36
N CYS A 353 4.47 -6.36 11.09
CA CYS A 353 5.92 -6.16 11.09
C CYS A 353 6.56 -6.95 9.95
N ALA A 354 7.86 -6.76 9.71
CA ALA A 354 8.58 -7.46 8.63
C ALA A 354 8.57 -9.00 8.75
N SER A 355 8.35 -9.56 9.95
CA SER A 355 8.37 -11.02 10.20
C SER A 355 7.00 -11.66 10.40
N ALA A 356 5.94 -10.88 10.67
CA ALA A 356 4.65 -11.43 11.08
C ALA A 356 3.50 -10.42 10.90
N MET A 357 2.29 -10.95 10.71
CA MET A 357 1.06 -10.16 10.61
C MET A 357 -0.15 -10.80 11.32
N PRO A 358 -0.07 -11.10 12.64
CA PRO A 358 -1.18 -11.69 13.37
C PRO A 358 -2.35 -10.70 13.50
N CYS A 359 -3.56 -11.24 13.50
CA CYS A 359 -4.80 -10.51 13.73
C CYS A 359 -5.58 -11.10 14.92
N GLU A 360 -6.52 -10.34 15.51
CA GLU A 360 -7.33 -10.84 16.63
C GLU A 360 -8.05 -12.15 16.27
N CYS A 361 -8.55 -12.26 15.03
CA CYS A 361 -9.30 -13.41 14.57
C CYS A 361 -8.46 -14.62 14.13
N LYS A 362 -7.17 -14.46 13.84
CA LYS A 362 -6.30 -15.52 13.26
C LYS A 362 -6.82 -16.20 11.98
N LEU A 363 -7.74 -15.55 11.26
CA LEU A 363 -8.26 -16.10 10.01
C LEU A 363 -7.22 -16.10 8.90
N VAL A 364 -6.26 -15.17 8.96
CA VAL A 364 -5.12 -15.05 8.05
C VAL A 364 -3.89 -15.68 8.72
N PRO A 365 -3.00 -16.39 7.98
CA PRO A 365 -1.75 -16.87 8.55
C PRO A 365 -0.94 -15.72 9.15
N ASP A 366 -0.33 -15.92 10.32
CA ASP A 366 0.53 -14.93 11.00
C ASP A 366 1.83 -14.61 10.25
N LYS A 367 1.97 -15.04 8.99
CA LYS A 367 3.13 -14.82 8.15
C LYS A 367 3.02 -13.46 7.44
N PRO A 368 4.16 -12.79 7.21
CA PRO A 368 4.15 -11.53 6.47
C PRO A 368 3.77 -11.82 5.02
N LEU A 369 3.08 -10.87 4.39
CA LEU A 369 2.74 -11.00 2.98
C LEU A 369 4.04 -10.98 2.15
N PRO A 370 4.22 -11.96 1.23
CA PRO A 370 5.37 -11.97 0.34
C PRO A 370 5.46 -10.67 -0.46
N MET A 371 6.68 -10.20 -0.72
CA MET A 371 6.99 -9.11 -1.66
C MET A 371 6.42 -7.71 -1.32
N ARG A 372 5.92 -7.46 -0.11
CA ARG A 372 5.55 -6.11 0.29
C ARG A 372 6.76 -5.17 0.32
N LEU A 373 6.57 -3.96 -0.22
CA LEU A 373 7.59 -2.93 -0.27
C LEU A 373 8.13 -2.56 1.13
N LYS A 374 7.23 -2.41 2.12
CA LYS A 374 7.57 -2.24 3.54
C LYS A 374 8.56 -3.31 4.03
N ASN A 375 8.19 -4.58 3.89
CA ASN A 375 9.01 -5.68 4.39
C ASN A 375 10.38 -5.69 3.73
N ARG A 376 10.45 -5.43 2.41
CA ARG A 376 11.72 -5.32 1.70
C ARG A 376 12.57 -4.17 2.21
N LEU A 377 12.02 -2.97 2.35
CA LEU A 377 12.78 -1.80 2.81
C LEU A 377 13.23 -1.96 4.27
N ILE A 378 12.41 -2.53 5.15
CA ILE A 378 12.79 -2.81 6.54
C ILE A 378 13.90 -3.88 6.61
N ILE A 379 13.79 -4.96 5.83
CA ILE A 379 14.83 -6.00 5.79
C ILE A 379 16.13 -5.47 5.19
N GLU A 380 16.07 -4.69 4.11
CA GLU A 380 17.24 -4.03 3.54
C GLU A 380 17.87 -3.06 4.55
N ASN A 381 17.08 -2.42 5.42
CA ASN A 381 17.59 -1.57 6.49
C ASN A 381 18.29 -2.33 7.64
N THR A 382 17.98 -3.62 7.87
CA THR A 382 18.66 -4.41 8.91
C THR A 382 19.97 -5.03 8.44
N ILE A 383 20.22 -5.07 7.14
CA ILE A 383 21.46 -5.58 6.55
C ILE A 383 22.47 -4.41 6.44
N PRO A 384 23.68 -4.51 7.03
CA PRO A 384 24.71 -3.50 6.83
C PRO A 384 25.03 -3.33 5.35
N ARG A 385 25.12 -2.10 4.86
CA ARG A 385 25.43 -1.81 3.45
C ARG A 385 26.71 -2.52 2.98
N SER A 386 27.71 -2.64 3.85
CA SER A 386 28.97 -3.36 3.57
C SER A 386 28.79 -4.86 3.29
N ALA A 387 27.66 -5.45 3.68
CA ALA A 387 27.31 -6.85 3.40
C ALA A 387 26.54 -7.02 2.08
N ILE A 388 26.03 -5.91 1.51
CA ILE A 388 25.44 -5.86 0.18
C ILE A 388 26.60 -5.76 -0.81
N LYS A 389 26.73 -6.71 -1.74
CA LYS A 389 27.80 -6.67 -2.75
C LYS A 389 27.47 -5.55 -3.72
N ASP A 390 28.10 -4.39 -3.52
CA ASP A 390 27.82 -3.19 -4.31
C ASP A 390 27.75 -3.47 -5.83
N ASN A 391 26.65 -3.02 -6.42
CA ASN A 391 26.53 -2.64 -7.83
C ASN A 391 26.24 -3.75 -8.87
N THR A 392 25.57 -4.83 -8.50
CA THR A 392 25.10 -5.78 -9.52
C THR A 392 23.95 -5.19 -10.37
N PRO A 393 23.86 -5.51 -11.68
CA PRO A 393 22.73 -5.09 -12.51
C PRO A 393 21.35 -5.46 -11.93
N ASN A 394 21.26 -6.57 -11.20
CA ASN A 394 20.02 -7.01 -10.53
C ASN A 394 19.61 -6.11 -9.35
N GLU A 395 20.56 -5.54 -8.61
CA GLU A 395 20.24 -4.60 -7.52
C GLU A 395 19.74 -3.25 -8.06
N ARG A 396 20.36 -2.74 -9.13
CA ARG A 396 19.90 -1.52 -9.83
C ARG A 396 18.48 -1.69 -10.37
N LYS A 397 18.19 -2.84 -10.96
CA LYS A 397 16.83 -3.22 -11.37
C LYS A 397 15.87 -3.25 -10.18
N GLY A 398 16.27 -3.89 -9.08
CA GLY A 398 15.48 -3.93 -7.85
C GLY A 398 15.13 -2.53 -7.35
N LEU A 399 16.10 -1.61 -7.39
CA LEU A 399 15.90 -0.21 -7.03
C LEU A 399 14.88 0.48 -7.93
N ILE A 400 15.03 0.34 -9.25
CA ILE A 400 14.12 0.99 -10.20
C ILE A 400 12.67 0.55 -9.93
N LEU A 401 12.48 -0.75 -9.76
CA LEU A 401 11.17 -1.33 -9.46
C LEU A 401 10.60 -0.86 -8.12
N ARG A 402 11.44 -0.75 -7.07
CA ARG A 402 11.01 -0.27 -5.74
C ARG A 402 10.58 1.20 -5.79
N TRP A 403 11.38 2.09 -6.35
CA TRP A 403 11.02 3.52 -6.39
C TRP A 403 9.84 3.77 -7.33
N ASN A 404 9.73 3.04 -8.45
CA ASN A 404 8.53 3.07 -9.28
C ASN A 404 7.28 2.64 -8.49
N GLN A 405 7.38 1.59 -7.67
CA GLN A 405 6.27 1.18 -6.79
C GLN A 405 5.94 2.26 -5.76
N VAL A 406 6.94 2.91 -5.14
CA VAL A 406 6.72 4.06 -4.23
C VAL A 406 5.94 5.16 -4.95
N ILE A 407 6.42 5.62 -6.11
CA ILE A 407 5.79 6.69 -6.88
C ILE A 407 4.36 6.31 -7.27
N TYR A 408 4.14 5.10 -7.77
CA TYR A 408 2.83 4.63 -8.20
C TYR A 408 1.84 4.56 -7.01
N ASP A 409 2.24 3.95 -5.90
CA ASP A 409 1.39 3.85 -4.71
C ASP A 409 1.14 5.22 -4.07
N TYR A 410 2.14 6.11 -4.08
CA TYR A 410 2.09 7.47 -3.55
C TYR A 410 1.16 8.37 -4.36
N THR A 411 1.35 8.45 -5.67
CA THR A 411 0.62 9.39 -6.52
C THR A 411 -0.85 9.01 -6.72
N GLN A 412 -1.24 7.79 -6.33
CA GLN A 412 -2.64 7.38 -6.20
C GLN A 412 -3.33 7.96 -4.96
N ARG A 413 -2.59 8.40 -3.96
CA ARG A 413 -3.14 9.03 -2.76
C ARG A 413 -3.46 10.51 -2.99
N ASP A 414 -4.23 11.08 -2.10
CA ASP A 414 -4.72 12.45 -2.11
C ASP A 414 -3.84 13.31 -1.20
N LEU A 415 -3.54 14.53 -1.64
CA LEU A 415 -2.85 15.54 -0.84
C LEU A 415 -3.80 16.71 -0.61
N THR A 416 -3.84 17.22 0.63
CA THR A 416 -4.58 18.45 0.96
C THR A 416 -3.96 19.66 0.26
N HIS A 417 -2.62 19.74 0.25
CA HIS A 417 -1.87 20.74 -0.48
C HIS A 417 -1.06 20.07 -1.59
N ALA A 418 -1.34 20.42 -2.84
CA ALA A 418 -0.67 19.80 -3.98
C ALA A 418 0.85 20.05 -3.99
N THR A 419 1.32 21.10 -3.31
CA THR A 419 2.74 21.41 -3.11
C THR A 419 3.45 20.48 -2.13
N ASP A 420 2.74 19.64 -1.39
CA ASP A 420 3.36 18.65 -0.47
C ASP A 420 3.87 17.42 -1.21
N ARG A 421 3.91 17.46 -2.55
CA ARG A 421 4.17 16.29 -3.39
C ARG A 421 5.55 15.66 -3.21
N LEU A 422 6.58 16.47 -3.01
CA LEU A 422 7.93 15.99 -2.67
C LEU A 422 8.10 15.85 -1.15
N PRO A 423 7.70 16.83 -0.30
CA PRO A 423 7.78 16.70 1.16
C PRO A 423 7.15 15.41 1.71
N ALA A 424 5.97 15.00 1.23
CA ALA A 424 5.25 13.86 1.77
C ALA A 424 5.84 12.48 1.40
N VAL A 425 6.82 12.43 0.49
CA VAL A 425 7.57 11.20 0.15
C VAL A 425 9.05 11.31 0.52
N SER A 426 9.47 12.44 1.09
CA SER A 426 10.87 12.76 1.38
C SER A 426 11.53 11.76 2.34
N GLY A 427 10.80 11.26 3.34
CA GLY A 427 11.31 10.24 4.27
C GLY A 427 11.69 8.94 3.56
N LEU A 428 10.86 8.52 2.60
CA LEU A 428 11.14 7.33 1.77
C LEU A 428 12.34 7.55 0.85
N ALA A 429 12.44 8.75 0.25
CA ALA A 429 13.60 9.12 -0.54
C ALA A 429 14.89 9.10 0.31
N ALA A 430 14.86 9.66 1.52
CA ALA A 430 16.02 9.68 2.42
C ALA A 430 16.49 8.27 2.81
N VAL A 431 15.56 7.38 3.17
CA VAL A 431 15.87 5.99 3.52
C VAL A 431 16.45 5.25 2.30
N MET A 432 15.83 5.39 1.13
CA MET A 432 16.34 4.73 -0.08
C MET A 432 17.71 5.27 -0.49
N GLN A 433 17.95 6.59 -0.41
CA GLN A 433 19.26 7.18 -0.71
C GLN A 433 20.34 6.62 0.22
N THR A 434 20.09 6.65 1.52
CA THR A 434 21.10 6.28 2.52
C THR A 434 21.35 4.77 2.56
N ARG A 435 20.31 3.94 2.38
CA ARG A 435 20.35 2.50 2.66
C ARG A 435 20.27 1.61 1.42
N SER A 436 19.62 2.04 0.34
CA SER A 436 19.42 1.22 -0.85
C SER A 436 20.32 1.61 -2.03
N THR A 437 20.51 2.90 -2.29
CA THR A 437 21.14 3.38 -3.54
C THR A 437 22.55 3.91 -3.30
N GLY A 438 22.73 4.80 -2.32
CA GLY A 438 23.86 5.73 -2.28
C GLY A 438 23.94 6.70 -3.45
N ASP A 439 22.89 6.72 -4.28
CA ASP A 439 22.75 7.60 -5.42
C ASP A 439 22.15 8.94 -4.97
N GLU A 440 22.45 9.99 -5.72
CA GLU A 440 21.99 11.33 -5.48
C GLU A 440 20.52 11.47 -5.89
N TYR A 441 19.66 11.80 -4.93
CA TYR A 441 18.27 12.17 -5.19
C TYR A 441 18.19 13.52 -5.89
N VAL A 442 17.41 13.58 -6.96
CA VAL A 442 17.23 14.77 -7.79
C VAL A 442 15.74 14.97 -8.05
N VAL A 443 15.10 15.80 -7.23
CA VAL A 443 13.72 16.29 -7.41
C VAL A 443 12.71 15.19 -7.80
N GLY A 444 12.62 14.14 -7.00
CA GLY A 444 11.73 12.99 -7.24
C GLY A 444 12.36 11.84 -8.03
N LEU A 445 13.55 12.03 -8.60
CA LEU A 445 14.27 11.06 -9.42
C LEU A 445 15.63 10.71 -8.79
N TRP A 446 16.34 9.78 -9.40
CA TRP A 446 17.70 9.39 -9.02
C TRP A 446 18.69 9.73 -10.13
N LYS A 447 19.89 10.19 -9.78
CA LYS A 447 20.89 10.65 -10.76
C LYS A 447 21.46 9.50 -11.60
N GLU A 448 21.75 8.36 -10.99
CA GLU A 448 22.06 7.13 -11.71
C GLU A 448 20.82 6.62 -12.46
N GLY A 449 20.98 6.40 -13.76
CA GLY A 449 19.87 5.98 -14.60
C GLY A 449 18.82 7.06 -14.83
N LEU A 450 19.16 8.35 -14.66
CA LEU A 450 18.25 9.49 -14.86
C LEU A 450 17.49 9.43 -16.19
N ALA A 451 18.15 8.98 -17.27
CA ALA A 451 17.50 8.76 -18.57
C ALA A 451 16.26 7.86 -18.47
N MET A 452 16.34 6.78 -17.68
CA MET A 452 15.20 5.90 -17.40
C MET A 452 14.16 6.62 -16.55
N TRP A 453 14.59 7.32 -15.51
CA TRP A 453 13.72 8.08 -14.61
C TRP A 453 12.93 9.20 -15.29
N LEU A 454 13.49 9.77 -16.36
CA LEU A 454 12.79 10.74 -17.21
C LEU A 454 11.67 10.10 -18.04
N CYS A 455 11.59 8.77 -18.17
CA CYS A 455 10.54 8.09 -18.94
C CYS A 455 9.25 7.82 -18.12
N TRP A 456 8.97 8.61 -17.08
CA TRP A 456 7.68 8.57 -16.40
C TRP A 456 6.53 9.00 -17.32
N GLN A 457 5.33 8.50 -17.09
CA GLN A 457 4.11 8.89 -17.79
C GLN A 457 2.98 9.18 -16.81
N ALA A 458 2.14 10.17 -17.13
CA ALA A 458 0.89 10.40 -16.44
C ALA A 458 -0.15 9.36 -16.88
N LEU A 459 -0.79 8.70 -15.91
CA LEU A 459 -1.87 7.76 -16.21
C LEU A 459 -3.18 8.50 -16.40
N THR A 460 -3.82 8.28 -17.56
CA THR A 460 -5.20 8.69 -17.80
C THR A 460 -6.11 7.86 -16.88
N PRO A 461 -7.13 8.46 -16.23
CA PRO A 461 -8.17 7.67 -15.58
C PRO A 461 -8.78 6.71 -16.61
N PRO A 462 -8.85 5.39 -16.35
CA PRO A 462 -9.54 4.48 -17.25
C PRO A 462 -11.00 4.92 -17.38
N GLY A 463 -11.43 5.26 -18.59
CA GLY A 463 -12.85 5.44 -18.94
C GLY A 463 -13.61 4.12 -19.01
N THR A 464 -12.98 3.00 -18.67
CA THR A 464 -13.56 1.65 -18.69
C THR A 464 -13.35 1.02 -17.32
N GLY A 465 -14.47 0.73 -16.65
CA GLY A 465 -14.54 0.37 -15.24
C GLY A 465 -13.57 -0.73 -14.83
N LEU A 466 -12.93 -0.52 -13.66
CA LEU A 466 -12.44 -1.50 -12.67
C LEU A 466 -11.47 -0.87 -11.63
N THR A 467 -11.31 0.46 -11.57
CA THR A 467 -10.63 1.13 -10.45
C THR A 467 -11.42 2.33 -9.91
N ALA A 468 -11.79 2.31 -8.63
CA ALA A 468 -12.88 3.12 -8.06
C ALA A 468 -12.58 4.56 -7.61
N ARG A 469 -11.77 5.31 -8.37
CA ARG A 469 -11.83 6.79 -8.39
C ARG A 469 -11.32 7.31 -9.73
N ALA A 470 -12.19 7.88 -10.54
CA ALA A 470 -11.76 8.75 -11.63
C ALA A 470 -11.10 9.99 -11.00
N LYS A 471 -9.77 9.97 -10.86
CA LYS A 471 -9.02 11.18 -10.52
C LYS A 471 -9.28 12.22 -11.62
N PRO A 472 -9.25 13.53 -11.29
CA PRO A 472 -9.32 14.54 -12.34
C PRO A 472 -8.21 14.30 -13.38
N PRO A 473 -8.42 14.71 -14.64
CA PRO A 473 -7.38 14.66 -15.66
C PRO A 473 -6.09 15.30 -15.15
N SER A 474 -4.93 14.78 -15.56
CA SER A 474 -3.64 15.31 -15.11
C SER A 474 -3.54 16.82 -15.36
N LYS A 475 -3.14 17.55 -14.32
CA LYS A 475 -2.91 19.00 -14.37
C LYS A 475 -1.52 19.32 -13.86
N ARG A 476 -0.90 20.34 -14.42
CA ARG A 476 0.32 20.89 -13.84
C ARG A 476 0.02 21.70 -12.60
N LEU A 477 0.93 21.70 -11.64
CA LEU A 477 0.78 22.47 -10.41
C LEU A 477 0.91 23.97 -10.69
N GLU A 478 -0.07 24.75 -10.20
CA GLU A 478 -0.08 26.22 -10.39
C GLU A 478 1.11 26.89 -9.70
N LYS A 479 1.46 26.44 -8.50
CA LYS A 479 2.64 26.89 -7.76
C LYS A 479 3.83 26.00 -8.08
N TYR A 480 4.93 26.60 -8.53
CA TYR A 480 6.17 25.88 -8.81
C TYR A 480 6.70 25.18 -7.55
N CYS A 481 6.93 23.88 -7.66
CA CYS A 481 7.60 23.08 -6.63
C CYS A 481 8.61 22.06 -7.21
N ALA A 482 8.56 21.84 -8.53
CA ALA A 482 9.38 20.90 -9.27
C ALA A 482 9.45 21.30 -10.76
N PRO A 483 10.55 21.01 -11.46
CA PRO A 483 10.74 21.31 -12.88
C PRO A 483 9.91 20.36 -13.76
N SER A 484 9.71 20.72 -15.04
CA SER A 484 8.81 19.98 -15.93
C SER A 484 9.24 18.53 -16.20
N TRP A 485 10.53 18.25 -16.09
CA TRP A 485 11.10 16.91 -16.26
C TRP A 485 10.89 16.00 -15.04
N SER A 486 10.46 16.53 -13.90
CA SER A 486 10.08 15.75 -12.73
C SER A 486 8.60 15.38 -12.75
N TRP A 487 8.29 14.14 -12.36
CA TRP A 487 6.91 13.66 -12.18
C TRP A 487 6.16 14.46 -11.11
N ALA A 488 6.87 15.14 -10.22
CA ALA A 488 6.29 15.97 -9.16
C ALA A 488 5.72 17.30 -9.67
N SER A 489 5.93 17.65 -10.94
CA SER A 489 5.36 18.86 -11.55
C SER A 489 3.86 18.73 -11.87
N VAL A 490 3.32 17.51 -11.94
CA VAL A 490 1.91 17.23 -12.29
C VAL A 490 1.17 16.57 -11.12
N SER A 491 -0.15 16.69 -11.10
CA SER A 491 -1.01 16.21 -10.01
C SER A 491 -1.54 14.76 -10.17
N SER A 492 -1.34 14.13 -11.32
CA SER A 492 -1.91 12.81 -11.65
C SER A 492 -1.26 11.64 -10.92
N VAL A 493 -1.83 10.45 -11.11
CA VAL A 493 -1.08 9.21 -10.92
C VAL A 493 0.01 9.15 -11.99
N VAL A 494 1.21 8.76 -11.60
CA VAL A 494 2.33 8.57 -12.53
C VAL A 494 2.93 7.18 -12.33
N GLU A 495 3.46 6.63 -13.39
CA GLU A 495 4.27 5.42 -13.36
C GLU A 495 5.48 5.60 -14.27
N MET A 496 6.53 4.84 -14.01
CA MET A 496 7.61 4.68 -14.96
C MET A 496 7.10 3.86 -16.14
N SER A 497 7.14 4.43 -17.35
CA SER A 497 6.71 3.76 -18.58
C SER A 497 7.75 2.70 -18.97
N LEU A 498 7.67 1.58 -18.28
CA LEU A 498 8.47 0.37 -18.50
C LEU A 498 7.53 -0.73 -18.99
N GLN A 499 6.69 -0.39 -19.99
CA GLN A 499 5.59 -1.23 -20.46
C GLN A 499 6.07 -2.63 -20.87
N ASP A 500 7.32 -2.76 -21.30
CA ASP A 500 7.99 -4.05 -21.44
C ASP A 500 8.80 -4.40 -20.20
N ARG A 501 8.12 -5.00 -19.22
CA ARG A 501 8.78 -5.65 -18.07
C ARG A 501 9.88 -6.60 -18.55
N GLU A 502 9.72 -7.26 -19.70
CA GLU A 502 10.72 -8.18 -20.27
C GLU A 502 12.10 -7.53 -20.52
N ILE A 503 12.17 -6.23 -20.85
CA ILE A 503 13.44 -5.51 -21.09
C ILE A 503 14.29 -5.40 -19.82
N LEU A 504 13.64 -5.30 -18.67
CA LEU A 504 14.31 -5.35 -17.37
C LEU A 504 14.48 -6.78 -16.87
N TYR A 505 13.65 -7.73 -17.32
CA TYR A 505 13.42 -8.97 -16.58
C TYR A 505 14.45 -10.08 -16.80
N GLU A 506 15.02 -10.29 -17.98
CA GLU A 506 16.16 -11.17 -18.31
C GLU A 506 16.02 -11.54 -19.80
N GLY A 507 17.06 -11.34 -20.63
CA GLY A 507 17.03 -11.95 -21.97
C GLY A 507 17.96 -11.36 -23.02
N ALA A 508 18.22 -10.07 -23.03
CA ALA A 508 19.02 -9.48 -24.10
C ALA A 508 20.51 -9.39 -23.74
N LYS A 509 21.18 -10.53 -23.51
CA LYS A 509 22.66 -10.54 -23.54
C LYS A 509 23.20 -10.04 -24.90
N ASP A 510 22.39 -10.13 -25.94
CA ASP A 510 22.72 -9.76 -27.32
C ASP A 510 22.03 -8.48 -27.83
N SER A 511 21.30 -7.73 -27.00
CA SER A 511 20.63 -6.49 -27.42
C SER A 511 20.46 -5.48 -26.26
N PRO A 512 21.48 -4.64 -26.00
CA PRO A 512 21.43 -3.69 -24.89
C PRO A 512 20.41 -2.57 -25.11
N ILE A 513 19.85 -2.06 -24.02
CA ILE A 513 19.20 -0.74 -24.00
C ILE A 513 20.30 0.30 -24.22
N GLU A 514 20.15 1.15 -25.23
CA GLU A 514 21.05 2.26 -25.48
C GLU A 514 20.51 3.55 -24.88
N ILE A 515 21.25 4.12 -23.93
CA ILE A 515 20.97 5.46 -23.39
C ILE A 515 21.51 6.49 -24.38
N LYS A 516 20.64 7.32 -24.93
CA LYS A 516 20.95 8.36 -25.93
C LYS A 516 21.09 9.75 -25.34
N LEU A 517 20.67 9.91 -24.09
CA LEU A 517 20.78 11.15 -23.34
C LEU A 517 22.10 11.22 -22.58
N ASN A 518 22.91 12.24 -22.85
CA ASN A 518 24.08 12.57 -22.04
C ASN A 518 23.74 13.71 -21.07
N VAL A 519 23.86 13.45 -19.76
CA VAL A 519 23.61 14.45 -18.71
C VAL A 519 24.91 15.20 -18.45
N LEU A 520 24.90 16.52 -18.69
CA LEU A 520 26.08 17.38 -18.52
C LEU A 520 26.15 17.95 -17.10
N SER A 521 25.05 18.49 -16.60
CA SER A 521 24.95 18.98 -15.23
C SER A 521 23.49 19.05 -14.76
N ILE A 522 23.32 19.07 -13.44
CA ILE A 522 22.04 19.25 -12.78
C ILE A 522 22.24 20.35 -11.74
N SER A 523 21.38 21.37 -11.76
CA SER A 523 21.36 22.41 -10.74
C SER A 523 19.99 22.43 -10.08
N CYS A 524 19.95 22.50 -8.75
CA CYS A 524 18.72 22.52 -7.97
C CYS A 524 18.88 23.50 -6.81
N THR A 525 17.92 24.41 -6.65
CA THR A 525 17.83 25.32 -5.50
C THR A 525 16.65 24.88 -4.65
N LEU A 526 16.91 24.50 -3.40
CA LEU A 526 15.86 24.08 -2.47
C LEU A 526 14.93 25.26 -2.14
N ALA A 527 13.63 25.00 -2.03
CA ALA A 527 12.66 25.98 -1.56
C ALA A 527 12.59 26.07 -0.03
N GLY A 528 13.20 25.11 0.68
CA GLY A 528 13.20 25.04 2.14
C GLY A 528 14.34 24.16 2.66
N LEU A 529 14.23 23.73 3.92
CA LEU A 529 15.29 22.98 4.61
C LEU A 529 15.34 21.49 4.26
N ASN A 530 14.29 20.93 3.68
CA ASN A 530 14.22 19.51 3.35
C ASN A 530 14.95 19.24 2.01
N PRO A 531 16.09 18.51 2.00
CA PRO A 531 16.86 18.24 0.78
C PRO A 531 16.15 17.32 -0.21
N PHE A 532 15.10 16.61 0.21
CA PHE A 532 14.26 15.76 -0.63
C PHE A 532 12.89 16.39 -0.90
N GLY A 533 12.72 17.66 -0.52
CA GLY A 533 11.47 18.42 -0.64
C GLY A 533 11.38 19.25 -1.91
N ASN A 534 10.60 20.32 -1.83
CA ASN A 534 10.36 21.23 -2.95
C ASN A 534 11.61 22.01 -3.35
N VAL A 535 11.68 22.35 -4.64
CA VAL A 535 12.69 23.25 -5.19
C VAL A 535 12.06 24.57 -5.64
N SER A 536 12.83 25.66 -5.54
CA SER A 536 12.47 26.99 -6.06
C SER A 536 12.96 27.18 -7.50
N ALA A 537 13.98 26.42 -7.91
CA ALA A 537 14.44 26.32 -9.30
C ALA A 537 15.20 25.01 -9.49
N ALA A 538 15.08 24.39 -10.66
CA ALA A 538 15.91 23.26 -11.05
C ALA A 538 16.10 23.22 -12.57
N GLU A 539 17.34 22.96 -13.01
CA GLU A 539 17.70 22.85 -14.41
C GLU A 539 18.49 21.58 -14.67
N LEU A 540 18.14 20.86 -15.74
CA LEU A 540 18.86 19.69 -16.24
C LEU A 540 19.50 20.06 -17.56
N HIS A 541 20.83 20.16 -17.57
CA HIS A 541 21.62 20.44 -18.76
C HIS A 541 22.03 19.12 -19.38
N CYS A 542 21.61 18.89 -20.62
CA CYS A 542 21.84 17.62 -21.30
C CYS A 542 22.18 17.82 -22.78
N LYS A 543 22.76 16.78 -23.35
CA LYS A 543 23.08 16.66 -24.76
C LYS A 543 22.44 15.41 -25.33
N GLY A 544 21.76 15.54 -26.45
CA GLY A 544 21.11 14.40 -27.11
C GLY A 544 20.57 14.74 -28.48
N THR A 545 20.10 13.71 -29.17
CA THR A 545 19.46 13.84 -30.48
C THR A 545 18.09 14.48 -30.32
N VAL A 546 17.90 15.63 -30.96
CA VAL A 546 16.63 16.37 -30.99
C VAL A 546 16.06 16.38 -32.41
N VAL A 547 14.78 16.05 -32.53
CA VAL A 547 14.06 16.00 -33.81
C VAL A 547 12.89 16.99 -33.79
N PRO A 548 12.80 17.95 -34.73
CA PRO A 548 11.61 18.76 -34.92
C PRO A 548 10.42 17.89 -35.36
N VAL A 549 9.33 17.96 -34.61
CA VAL A 549 8.13 17.14 -34.83
C VAL A 549 6.87 17.97 -34.81
N VAL A 550 5.84 17.49 -35.50
CA VAL A 550 4.48 18.00 -35.42
C VAL A 550 3.56 16.91 -34.87
N LEU A 551 2.50 17.34 -34.20
CA LEU A 551 1.50 16.43 -33.64
C LEU A 551 0.37 16.19 -34.61
N GLN A 552 -0.06 14.93 -34.68
CA GLN A 552 -1.23 14.48 -35.41
C GLN A 552 -2.10 13.61 -34.51
N GLN A 553 -3.38 13.48 -34.86
CA GLN A 553 -4.36 12.71 -34.10
C GLN A 553 -5.06 11.71 -35.02
N THR A 554 -5.24 10.49 -34.55
CA THR A 554 -6.01 9.48 -35.27
C THR A 554 -7.51 9.74 -35.11
N ASN A 555 -8.28 9.66 -36.19
CA ASN A 555 -9.74 9.86 -36.15
C ASN A 555 -10.47 8.81 -35.30
N ALA A 556 -9.99 7.55 -35.30
CA ALA A 556 -10.68 6.43 -34.64
C ALA A 556 -10.49 6.39 -33.12
N THR A 557 -9.25 6.44 -32.63
CA THR A 557 -8.93 6.28 -31.20
C THR A 557 -8.65 7.60 -30.49
N ARG A 558 -8.66 8.74 -31.22
CA ARG A 558 -8.22 10.05 -30.74
C ARG A 558 -6.81 10.07 -30.12
N GLN A 559 -6.00 9.04 -30.38
CA GLN A 559 -4.62 8.97 -29.93
C GLN A 559 -3.75 9.99 -30.66
N LEU A 560 -2.82 10.59 -29.92
CA LEU A 560 -1.83 11.50 -30.48
C LEU A 560 -0.56 10.75 -30.88
N TYR A 561 0.03 11.17 -31.99
CA TYR A 561 1.34 10.74 -32.40
C TYR A 561 2.17 11.92 -32.91
N VAL A 562 3.49 11.83 -32.73
CA VAL A 562 4.45 12.74 -33.35
C VAL A 562 4.77 12.29 -34.76
N VAL A 563 5.10 13.24 -35.63
CA VAL A 563 5.60 12.99 -36.98
C VAL A 563 6.82 13.88 -37.23
N SER A 564 7.92 13.32 -37.72
CA SER A 564 9.10 14.10 -38.11
C SER A 564 8.79 15.06 -39.28
N GLU A 565 9.25 16.31 -39.16
CA GLU A 565 9.18 17.29 -40.24
C GLU A 565 10.23 17.06 -41.34
N ARG A 566 11.26 16.25 -41.07
CA ARG A 566 12.47 16.11 -41.92
C ARG A 566 12.46 14.89 -42.83
N ALA A 567 11.48 14.00 -42.72
CA ALA A 567 11.39 12.77 -43.50
C ALA A 567 10.40 12.88 -44.68
N ALA A 568 10.65 12.14 -45.76
CA ALA A 568 9.73 12.03 -46.91
C ALA A 568 8.40 11.38 -46.50
N GLU A 569 7.28 11.80 -47.10
CA GLU A 569 5.90 11.51 -46.66
C GLU A 569 5.55 10.01 -46.54
N SER A 570 6.25 9.15 -47.30
CA SER A 570 6.12 7.69 -47.27
C SER A 570 6.99 6.97 -46.22
N ARG A 571 7.89 7.68 -45.52
CA ARG A 571 8.85 7.14 -44.52
C ARG A 571 8.96 7.99 -43.24
N LYS A 572 7.97 8.84 -42.93
CA LYS A 572 8.01 9.66 -41.71
C LYS A 572 7.88 8.77 -40.46
N PRO A 573 8.87 8.76 -39.54
CA PRO A 573 8.72 8.02 -38.30
C PRO A 573 7.59 8.66 -37.48
N THR A 574 6.75 7.80 -36.91
CA THR A 574 5.70 8.20 -35.97
C THR A 574 5.99 7.60 -34.60
N ALA A 575 5.36 8.11 -33.53
CA ALA A 575 5.42 7.52 -32.19
C ALA A 575 4.26 8.03 -31.34
N LEU A 576 3.75 7.20 -30.43
CA LEU A 576 2.64 7.53 -29.54
C LEU A 576 3.04 8.60 -28.52
N VAL A 577 2.09 9.47 -28.19
CA VAL A 577 2.28 10.56 -27.22
C VAL A 577 1.43 10.31 -25.99
N TYR A 578 2.10 10.22 -24.85
CA TYR A 578 1.51 10.15 -23.52
C TYR A 578 1.66 11.51 -22.86
N ARG A 579 0.57 12.28 -22.83
CA ARG A 579 0.59 13.67 -22.38
C ARG A 579 0.90 13.75 -20.88
N ASP A 580 1.68 14.74 -20.47
CA ASP A 580 1.87 15.00 -19.04
C ASP A 580 0.60 15.63 -18.43
N THR A 581 -0.20 16.36 -19.24
CA THR A 581 -1.46 17.03 -18.84
C THR A 581 -2.62 16.72 -19.80
N TYR A 582 -3.85 16.71 -19.29
CA TYR A 582 -5.08 16.32 -20.03
C TYR A 582 -6.23 17.35 -19.92
N GLU A 583 -5.94 18.61 -19.57
CA GLU A 583 -6.96 19.67 -19.45
C GLU A 583 -7.50 20.17 -20.81
N GLU A 584 -8.70 20.76 -20.79
CA GLU A 584 -9.43 21.24 -21.99
C GLU A 584 -8.77 22.43 -22.73
N ASN A 585 -7.66 22.97 -22.23
CA ASN A 585 -6.81 23.96 -22.91
C ASN A 585 -5.32 23.56 -22.85
N GLY A 586 -5.05 22.26 -22.96
CA GLY A 586 -3.78 21.64 -22.57
C GLY A 586 -2.50 22.22 -23.20
N GLU A 587 -1.35 21.87 -22.60
CA GLU A 587 0.00 22.32 -23.02
C GLU A 587 0.40 21.90 -24.44
N ILE A 588 -0.45 21.10 -25.08
CA ILE A 588 -0.24 20.44 -26.35
C ILE A 588 -1.33 20.83 -27.35
N GLU A 589 -0.92 21.38 -28.49
CA GLU A 589 -1.77 21.82 -29.59
C GLU A 589 -1.42 21.05 -30.87
N ILE A 590 -2.43 20.52 -31.56
CA ILE A 590 -2.26 19.83 -32.85
C ILE A 590 -1.80 20.86 -33.91
N GLY A 591 -0.83 20.47 -34.75
CA GLY A 591 -0.29 21.33 -35.81
C GLY A 591 0.76 22.34 -35.36
N LYS A 592 1.06 22.46 -34.05
CA LYS A 592 2.24 23.21 -33.57
C LYS A 592 3.51 22.37 -33.70
N ARG A 593 4.64 23.05 -33.81
CA ARG A 593 5.98 22.45 -33.80
C ARG A 593 6.44 22.20 -32.37
N TYR A 594 6.97 21.00 -32.15
CA TYR A 594 7.61 20.54 -30.91
C TYR A 594 8.98 19.94 -31.23
N PHE A 595 9.70 19.57 -30.17
CA PHE A 595 11.03 18.97 -30.27
C PHE A 595 11.02 17.63 -29.52
N LEU A 596 11.31 16.55 -30.22
CA LEU A 596 11.47 15.23 -29.62
C LEU A 596 12.94 15.03 -29.24
N LEU A 597 13.23 14.95 -27.95
CA LEU A 597 14.55 14.53 -27.45
C LEU A 597 14.55 13.00 -27.27
N VAL A 598 15.39 12.29 -28.02
CA VAL A 598 15.53 10.83 -27.90
C VAL A 598 16.34 10.51 -26.64
N VAL A 599 15.77 9.69 -25.74
CA VAL A 599 16.37 9.38 -24.42
C VAL A 599 16.87 7.96 -24.35
N ILE A 600 16.05 7.00 -24.78
CA ILE A 600 16.39 5.57 -24.80
C ILE A 600 16.01 4.99 -26.15
N SER A 601 16.86 4.11 -26.67
CA SER A 601 16.50 3.23 -27.79
C SER A 601 16.92 1.80 -27.50
N HIS A 602 16.13 0.85 -27.98
CA HIS A 602 16.45 -0.57 -27.94
C HIS A 602 16.34 -1.11 -29.38
N ARG A 603 17.42 -1.75 -29.86
CA ARG A 603 17.45 -2.43 -31.17
C ARG A 603 17.69 -3.91 -30.95
N PRO A 604 16.70 -4.79 -31.17
CA PRO A 604 16.85 -6.24 -31.09
C PRO A 604 18.06 -6.73 -31.89
N ALA A 605 18.69 -7.82 -31.44
CA ALA A 605 19.64 -8.54 -32.29
C ALA A 605 18.92 -8.92 -33.59
N ARG A 606 19.59 -8.73 -34.75
CA ARG A 606 19.01 -8.76 -36.11
C ARG A 606 18.12 -9.96 -36.49
N ASN A 607 18.04 -11.01 -35.67
CA ASN A 607 17.38 -12.28 -35.97
C ASN A 607 16.41 -12.79 -34.89
N ASP A 608 16.06 -12.00 -33.86
CA ASP A 608 15.04 -12.43 -32.89
C ASP A 608 13.65 -11.81 -33.19
N PRO A 609 12.73 -12.57 -33.81
CA PRO A 609 11.39 -12.09 -34.14
C PRO A 609 10.49 -11.84 -32.92
N GLN A 610 10.91 -12.23 -31.70
CA GLN A 610 10.16 -11.94 -30.48
C GLN A 610 10.40 -10.52 -29.96
N TYR A 611 11.57 -9.93 -30.21
CA TYR A 611 11.93 -8.62 -29.68
C TYR A 611 11.66 -7.49 -30.69
N ARG A 612 11.09 -6.42 -30.17
CA ARG A 612 10.60 -5.26 -30.92
C ARG A 612 11.50 -4.06 -30.62
N SER A 613 11.91 -3.30 -31.65
CA SER A 613 12.66 -2.06 -31.45
C SER A 613 11.80 -1.02 -30.74
N LEU A 614 12.34 -0.39 -29.70
CA LEU A 614 11.61 0.57 -28.87
C LEU A 614 12.39 1.86 -28.76
N VAL A 615 11.67 2.99 -28.76
CA VAL A 615 12.25 4.32 -28.56
C VAL A 615 11.43 5.07 -27.53
N TYR A 616 12.10 5.60 -26.52
CA TYR A 616 11.54 6.56 -25.58
C TYR A 616 12.18 7.93 -25.80
N GLY A 617 11.33 8.95 -25.86
CA GLY A 617 11.77 10.33 -25.95
C GLY A 617 10.87 11.30 -25.19
N LEU A 618 11.39 12.49 -24.93
CA LEU A 618 10.64 13.57 -24.29
C LEU A 618 10.13 14.51 -25.37
N LEU A 619 8.83 14.81 -25.35
CA LEU A 619 8.27 15.87 -26.16
C LEU A 619 8.47 17.20 -25.44
N LEU A 620 9.15 18.12 -26.12
CA LEU A 620 9.57 19.40 -25.56
C LEU A 620 8.94 20.56 -26.31
N ARG A 621 8.52 21.57 -25.55
CA ARG A 621 8.17 22.91 -26.03
C ARG A 621 9.33 23.86 -25.74
N LYS A 622 9.74 24.62 -26.75
CA LYS A 622 10.80 25.63 -26.60
C LYS A 622 10.27 26.84 -25.84
N GLN A 623 10.96 27.25 -24.79
CA GLN A 623 10.61 28.42 -23.97
C GLN A 623 11.49 29.63 -24.28
N SER A 624 12.79 29.42 -24.46
CA SER A 624 13.76 30.44 -24.89
C SER A 624 14.83 29.80 -25.79
N LEU A 625 15.94 30.50 -26.08
CA LEU A 625 16.95 30.03 -27.04
C LEU A 625 17.45 28.59 -26.73
N GLU A 626 17.70 28.31 -25.45
CA GLU A 626 18.27 27.04 -24.96
C GLU A 626 17.41 26.32 -23.90
N LYS A 627 16.35 26.98 -23.40
CA LYS A 627 15.46 26.40 -22.38
C LYS A 627 14.24 25.73 -22.99
N TYR A 628 14.02 24.50 -22.57
CA TYR A 628 12.97 23.62 -23.05
C TYR A 628 12.15 23.08 -21.88
N TYR A 629 10.89 22.86 -22.17
CA TYR A 629 9.90 22.45 -21.20
C TYR A 629 9.25 21.15 -21.67
N ARG A 630 9.20 20.15 -20.80
CA ARG A 630 8.61 18.85 -21.10
C ARG A 630 7.08 18.91 -21.02
N VAL A 631 6.42 18.40 -22.05
CA VAL A 631 4.94 18.34 -22.15
C VAL A 631 4.37 16.93 -22.30
N ALA A 632 5.18 15.95 -22.73
CA ALA A 632 4.75 14.56 -22.86
C ALA A 632 5.93 13.58 -22.91
N LEU A 633 5.63 12.31 -22.64
CA LEU A 633 6.45 11.17 -23.04
C LEU A 633 6.06 10.71 -24.45
N VAL A 634 7.06 10.34 -25.25
CA VAL A 634 6.88 9.72 -26.57
C VAL A 634 7.41 8.30 -26.53
N VAL A 635 6.59 7.34 -26.97
CA VAL A 635 6.97 5.92 -27.07
C VAL A 635 6.69 5.42 -28.48
N GLY A 636 7.72 4.88 -29.13
CA GLY A 636 7.59 4.26 -30.44
C GLY A 636 7.55 2.74 -30.32
N TYR A 637 6.46 2.12 -30.81
CA TYR A 637 6.33 0.66 -30.96
C TYR A 637 6.36 0.26 -32.43
N PRO A 638 6.89 -0.92 -32.79
CA PRO A 638 7.00 -1.29 -34.19
C PRO A 638 5.71 -1.75 -34.85
N ASN A 639 4.63 -2.01 -34.10
CA ASN A 639 3.36 -2.56 -34.61
C ASN A 639 2.11 -1.81 -34.09
N ASP A 640 2.14 -0.49 -34.00
CA ASP A 640 0.91 0.26 -33.74
C ASP A 640 -0.01 0.25 -34.97
N ALA A 641 -1.32 0.36 -34.73
CA ALA A 641 -2.46 0.12 -35.62
C ALA A 641 -2.49 0.87 -36.98
N ILE A 642 -1.44 1.62 -37.30
CA ILE A 642 -1.28 2.43 -38.51
C ILE A 642 -0.39 1.71 -39.55
N GLY A 643 0.24 0.57 -39.20
CA GLY A 643 0.88 -0.33 -40.18
C GLY A 643 2.01 0.30 -41.00
N ARG A 644 2.71 1.30 -40.45
CA ARG A 644 3.86 1.95 -41.10
C ARG A 644 5.14 1.66 -40.34
N TYR A 645 6.15 1.20 -41.08
CA TYR A 645 7.48 0.82 -40.62
C TYR A 645 8.09 1.83 -39.63
N PHE A 646 8.33 1.36 -38.41
CA PHE A 646 9.12 2.06 -37.41
C PHE A 646 10.58 1.60 -37.53
N THR A 647 11.51 2.51 -37.23
CA THR A 647 12.96 2.31 -37.05
C THR A 647 13.90 2.46 -38.25
N GLU A 648 13.69 3.46 -39.11
CA GLU A 648 14.84 4.13 -39.73
C GLU A 648 15.09 5.46 -39.03
N ASP A 649 15.88 5.35 -37.96
CA ASP A 649 16.69 6.33 -37.26
C ASP A 649 16.06 7.73 -37.02
N TRP A 650 15.29 7.87 -35.92
CA TRP A 650 15.07 9.19 -35.28
C TRP A 650 16.41 9.95 -35.10
N GLU A 651 17.51 9.21 -34.96
CA GLU A 651 18.89 9.70 -34.96
C GLU A 651 19.35 10.28 -36.30
N ALA A 652 18.97 9.70 -37.44
CA ALA A 652 19.35 10.17 -38.77
C ALA A 652 18.61 11.43 -39.19
N VAL A 653 17.42 11.66 -38.65
CA VAL A 653 16.61 12.86 -38.90
C VAL A 653 16.76 13.92 -37.80
N GLY A 654 17.47 13.59 -36.72
CA GLY A 654 17.73 14.48 -35.60
C GLY A 654 19.07 15.21 -35.69
N GLU A 655 19.21 16.23 -34.87
CA GLU A 655 20.47 16.93 -34.66
C GLU A 655 20.94 16.74 -33.21
N MET A 656 22.24 16.56 -33.03
CA MET A 656 22.84 16.54 -31.71
C MET A 656 22.84 17.96 -31.14
N MET A 657 22.10 18.18 -30.05
CA MET A 657 21.93 19.49 -29.43
C MET A 657 22.24 19.44 -27.95
N GLU A 658 22.79 20.55 -27.43
CA GLU A 658 22.82 20.83 -26.00
C GLU A 658 21.59 21.68 -25.66
N LEU A 659 20.92 21.34 -24.56
CA LEU A 659 19.71 22.00 -24.13
C LEU A 659 19.54 21.95 -22.61
N ILE A 660 18.71 22.86 -22.11
CA ILE A 660 18.40 23.00 -20.69
C ILE A 660 16.91 22.66 -20.49
N LEU A 661 16.63 21.59 -19.75
CA LEU A 661 15.28 21.26 -19.32
C LEU A 661 14.96 21.97 -18.00
N VAL A 662 13.82 22.67 -17.95
CA VAL A 662 13.38 23.48 -16.80
C VAL A 662 12.05 23.06 -16.20
#